data_AF-A0A0P6IT45-F1
#
_entry.id   AF-A0A0P6IT45-F1
#
_cell.length_a   1.000
_cell.length_b   1.000
_cell.length_c   1.000
_cell.angle_alpha   90.00
_cell.angle_beta   90.00
_cell.angle_gamma   90.00
#
_symmetry.space_group_name_H-M   'P 1'
#
loop_
_entity.id
_entity.type
_entity.pdbx_description
1 polymer ?
#
loop_
_entity_poly.entity_id
_entity_poly.type
_entity_poly.pdbx_seq_one_letter_code
_entity_poly.pdbx_strand_id
1 'polypeptide(L)'
;MDHFCILLILALVLLFTQETLQTRSNVRRAVSQSNRRYQCGVRKRQVEGLITNGSNTKLGEWPWHGGLFHRKNRRSREYKCGATLVHQNYVITASHCVVDRESGYEVNAGTVTVDFGYVQLFSPSSHGQSHTVQEIIVHPEFAKDSNKHDVALLSLKTAVRFSDYVLPICVGLTRSETNIHDIIGKQGVVVGWGLTEDDENSSDLKIANLPIVDYPQCQEADPDLFGPLIYPGMFCAGSRDGTSVCNGDSGGGMYVQDGRKWFLRGITSFSGAREDGSNKCDVNKYAGFVNVQYYASWIREMIEGEDDDLTVSESSTQRTTTTTQPQRPSNQSNRWPVPESPRETTSTLEHTNYRHRESYSSCPNGQPCLEMEVCNRVRPHRFSPSGRPSSTQPCEVTEHNSFRVIKYCCQLSEPDRYGGMESPGRPYDQKTLCGQRQSSSHVTVTPKPAFPNEYPWMVKLKNSQDVFECQGALVTRSHVLISAYCRPRNGITSARLGRFLRGTNRCPDNHCVEIAVKSVIAHPRFDADVDSSDHSDFNIALAELATPVEISDYINTICFLNPDSEKEFKYLIAAGWKITNFRKDISITQRAGFDTISVTGIADSEALQHVLISNGPAYSNWPQEMFFSQGTLLQWVDDVNGQVGLVGIATHKDTSGNETYKFALAVPEIFEWILSVAGND
;
A
#
# COMPACT_ATOMS: atom_id res chain seq x y z
N MET A 1 28.92 -21.69 -58.63
CA MET A 1 28.72 -22.10 -57.23
C MET A 1 27.28 -22.51 -57.12
N ASP A 2 27.02 -23.80 -56.98
CA ASP A 2 25.70 -24.37 -57.17
C ASP A 2 24.77 -24.13 -55.98
N HIS A 3 23.46 -24.16 -56.23
CA HIS A 3 22.43 -24.20 -55.19
C HIS A 3 22.70 -25.32 -54.17
N PHE A 4 23.30 -26.42 -54.61
CA PHE A 4 23.72 -27.52 -53.74
C PHE A 4 24.70 -27.08 -52.64
N CYS A 5 25.68 -26.22 -52.96
CA CYS A 5 26.60 -25.69 -51.95
C CYS A 5 25.89 -24.78 -50.94
N ILE A 6 24.93 -23.96 -51.38
CA ILE A 6 24.15 -23.09 -50.49
C ILE A 6 23.27 -23.93 -49.55
N LEU A 7 22.60 -24.96 -50.08
CA LEU A 7 21.80 -25.89 -49.27
C LEU A 7 22.66 -26.69 -48.29
N LEU A 8 23.86 -27.13 -48.69
CA LEU A 8 24.80 -27.82 -47.80
C LEU A 8 25.28 -26.91 -46.65
N ILE A 9 25.60 -25.64 -46.95
CA ILE A 9 26.00 -24.66 -45.94
C ILE A 9 24.84 -24.37 -44.98
N LEU A 10 23.62 -24.19 -45.48
CA LEU A 10 22.43 -23.99 -44.63
C LEU A 10 22.15 -25.21 -43.74
N ALA A 11 22.26 -26.43 -44.29
CA ALA A 11 22.09 -27.66 -43.51
C ALA A 11 23.16 -27.81 -42.42
N LEU A 12 24.43 -27.51 -42.72
CA LEU A 12 25.52 -27.53 -41.74
C LEU A 12 25.31 -26.45 -40.66
N VAL A 13 24.92 -25.24 -41.02
CA VAL A 13 24.59 -24.17 -40.06
C VAL A 13 23.43 -24.60 -39.15
N LEU A 14 22.36 -25.18 -39.70
CA LEU A 14 21.24 -25.69 -38.92
C LEU A 14 21.69 -26.77 -37.91
N LEU A 15 22.46 -27.76 -38.35
CA LEU A 15 23.00 -28.81 -37.47
C LEU A 15 23.88 -28.22 -36.35
N PHE A 16 24.82 -27.32 -36.67
CA PHE A 16 25.63 -26.64 -35.65
C PHE A 16 24.80 -25.77 -34.69
N THR A 17 23.72 -25.13 -35.15
CA THR A 17 22.81 -24.40 -34.24
C THR A 17 22.01 -25.35 -33.33
N GLN A 18 21.57 -26.51 -33.83
CA GLN A 18 20.88 -27.51 -33.02
C GLN A 18 21.80 -28.12 -31.95
N GLU A 19 23.01 -28.55 -32.32
CA GLU A 19 24.00 -29.08 -31.36
C GLU A 19 24.38 -28.06 -30.28
N THR A 20 24.56 -26.78 -30.65
CA THR A 20 24.92 -25.73 -29.68
C THR A 20 23.76 -25.33 -28.77
N LEU A 21 22.51 -25.33 -29.25
CA LEU A 21 21.32 -25.16 -28.41
C LEU A 21 21.13 -26.35 -27.45
N GLN A 22 21.23 -27.58 -27.94
CA GLN A 22 21.09 -28.81 -27.15
C GLN A 22 22.22 -28.95 -26.10
N THR A 23 23.44 -28.50 -26.43
CA THR A 23 24.54 -28.42 -25.45
C THR A 23 24.25 -27.37 -24.37
N ARG A 24 23.70 -26.20 -24.73
CA ARG A 24 23.32 -25.16 -23.75
C ARG A 24 22.20 -25.61 -22.82
N SER A 25 21.16 -26.26 -23.33
CA SER A 25 20.06 -26.76 -22.50
C SER A 25 20.52 -27.85 -21.54
N ASN A 26 21.38 -28.78 -21.99
CA ASN A 26 22.03 -29.77 -21.12
C ASN A 26 22.86 -29.12 -20.01
N VAL A 27 23.63 -28.06 -20.29
CA VAL A 27 24.39 -27.32 -19.28
C VAL A 27 23.48 -26.55 -18.31
N ARG A 28 22.43 -25.85 -18.80
CA ARG A 28 21.41 -25.21 -17.93
C ARG A 28 20.75 -26.24 -17.00
N ARG A 29 20.39 -27.42 -17.51
CA ARG A 29 19.75 -28.52 -16.75
C ARG A 29 20.68 -29.12 -15.69
N ALA A 30 21.96 -29.31 -16.00
CA ALA A 30 22.96 -29.79 -15.03
C ALA A 30 23.24 -28.75 -13.92
N VAL A 31 23.29 -27.46 -14.25
CA VAL A 31 23.41 -26.38 -13.25
C VAL A 31 22.17 -26.33 -12.36
N SER A 32 20.96 -26.40 -12.94
CA SER A 32 19.69 -26.48 -12.20
C SER A 32 19.67 -27.65 -11.21
N GLN A 33 20.08 -28.86 -11.63
CA GLN A 33 20.19 -30.02 -10.75
C GLN A 33 21.19 -29.83 -9.61
N SER A 34 22.33 -29.18 -9.86
CA SER A 34 23.31 -28.82 -8.81
C SER A 34 22.75 -27.77 -7.83
N ASN A 35 21.99 -26.80 -8.36
CA ASN A 35 21.40 -25.69 -7.62
C ASN A 35 20.26 -26.11 -6.69
N ARG A 36 19.51 -27.19 -7.00
CA ARG A 36 18.38 -27.72 -6.19
C ARG A 36 18.69 -28.02 -4.71
N ARG A 37 19.97 -28.16 -4.34
CA ARG A 37 20.38 -28.38 -2.93
C ARG A 37 20.40 -27.11 -2.06
N TYR A 38 20.23 -25.94 -2.67
CA TYR A 38 20.25 -24.64 -2.00
C TYR A 38 18.83 -24.06 -1.89
N GLN A 39 18.58 -23.33 -0.81
CA GLN A 39 17.33 -22.58 -0.61
C GLN A 39 17.59 -21.08 -0.77
N CYS A 40 16.58 -20.35 -1.25
CA CYS A 40 16.62 -18.90 -1.28
C CYS A 40 16.78 -18.31 0.14
N GLY A 41 17.45 -17.16 0.25
CA GLY A 41 17.49 -16.35 1.48
C GLY A 41 18.22 -16.96 2.67
N VAL A 42 18.82 -18.15 2.56
CA VAL A 42 19.54 -18.82 3.67
C VAL A 42 21.04 -18.58 3.54
N ARG A 43 21.62 -17.79 4.46
CA ARG A 43 23.08 -17.58 4.56
C ARG A 43 23.72 -18.77 5.28
N LYS A 44 24.92 -19.19 4.83
CA LYS A 44 25.73 -20.17 5.58
C LYS A 44 26.61 -19.57 6.68
N ARG A 45 26.93 -18.28 6.60
CA ARG A 45 27.59 -17.54 7.67
C ARG A 45 26.57 -16.65 8.37
N GLN A 46 26.17 -17.04 9.57
CA GLN A 46 25.59 -16.12 10.54
C GLN A 46 26.74 -15.41 11.26
N VAL A 47 26.53 -14.14 11.60
CA VAL A 47 27.49 -13.30 12.34
C VAL A 47 26.71 -12.55 13.39
N GLU A 48 27.14 -12.63 14.64
CA GLU A 48 26.63 -11.80 15.73
C GLU A 48 27.15 -10.36 15.49
N GLY A 49 26.24 -9.41 15.30
CA GLY A 49 26.56 -8.07 14.77
C GLY A 49 26.88 -7.03 15.84
N LEU A 50 27.37 -5.86 15.42
CA LEU A 50 27.46 -4.63 16.23
C LEU A 50 27.41 -3.36 15.35
N ILE A 51 26.55 -2.41 15.77
CA ILE A 51 26.69 -0.94 15.66
C ILE A 51 26.48 -0.26 14.28
N THR A 52 26.14 1.04 14.37
CA THR A 52 25.71 2.01 13.35
C THR A 52 26.88 2.59 12.51
N ASN A 53 26.54 3.42 11.50
CA ASN A 53 27.43 3.99 10.48
C ASN A 53 28.18 2.95 9.62
N GLY A 54 27.51 2.41 8.60
CA GLY A 54 28.12 1.90 7.36
C GLY A 54 29.31 0.94 7.49
N SER A 55 29.11 -0.23 8.10
CA SER A 55 30.20 -1.18 8.35
C SER A 55 30.58 -2.02 7.12
N ASN A 56 31.78 -2.60 7.13
CA ASN A 56 32.28 -3.47 6.05
C ASN A 56 31.76 -4.90 6.20
N THR A 57 31.19 -5.45 5.12
CA THR A 57 30.67 -6.84 5.09
C THR A 57 31.77 -7.88 4.90
N LYS A 58 31.46 -9.16 5.21
CA LYS A 58 32.35 -10.31 5.02
C LYS A 58 31.93 -11.15 3.81
N LEU A 59 32.89 -11.87 3.21
CA LEU A 59 32.62 -12.68 2.02
C LEU A 59 31.62 -13.82 2.32
N GLY A 60 30.54 -13.88 1.56
CA GLY A 60 29.42 -14.83 1.75
C GLY A 60 28.39 -14.40 2.80
N GLU A 61 28.52 -13.20 3.37
CA GLU A 61 27.50 -12.62 4.24
C GLU A 61 26.26 -12.19 3.45
N TRP A 62 26.44 -11.62 2.25
CA TRP A 62 25.37 -11.12 1.38
C TRP A 62 25.39 -11.79 -0.02
N PRO A 63 25.19 -13.12 -0.11
CA PRO A 63 25.50 -13.91 -1.30
C PRO A 63 24.56 -13.69 -2.50
N TRP A 64 23.49 -12.92 -2.34
CA TRP A 64 22.58 -12.51 -3.41
C TRP A 64 22.87 -11.11 -3.96
N HIS A 65 23.70 -10.30 -3.28
CA HIS A 65 24.05 -8.97 -3.77
C HIS A 65 25.16 -9.07 -4.82
N GLY A 66 25.05 -8.28 -5.89
CA GLY A 66 26.03 -8.22 -6.95
C GLY A 66 26.14 -6.83 -7.57
N GLY A 67 27.26 -6.57 -8.25
CA GLY A 67 27.52 -5.29 -8.91
C GLY A 67 27.12 -5.34 -10.39
N LEU A 68 26.40 -4.31 -10.85
CA LEU A 68 26.04 -4.10 -12.25
C LEU A 68 27.05 -3.13 -12.89
N PHE A 69 27.63 -3.54 -14.01
CA PHE A 69 28.66 -2.77 -14.71
C PHE A 69 28.32 -2.58 -16.20
N HIS A 70 28.58 -1.38 -16.72
CA HIS A 70 28.48 -1.07 -18.15
C HIS A 70 29.87 -1.04 -18.81
N ARG A 71 29.97 -1.56 -20.04
CA ARG A 71 31.23 -1.59 -20.80
C ARG A 71 31.60 -0.20 -21.34
N LYS A 72 32.54 0.48 -20.66
CA LYS A 72 33.08 1.80 -21.05
C LYS A 72 33.91 1.75 -22.34
N ASN A 73 34.68 0.69 -22.58
CA ASN A 73 35.36 0.43 -23.85
C ASN A 73 35.73 -1.06 -24.00
N ARG A 74 36.49 -1.45 -25.04
CA ARG A 74 36.90 -2.85 -25.28
C ARG A 74 37.76 -3.51 -24.19
N ARG A 75 38.28 -2.76 -23.21
CA ARG A 75 39.16 -3.25 -22.14
C ARG A 75 38.71 -2.86 -20.72
N SER A 76 37.71 -1.99 -20.55
CA SER A 76 37.25 -1.58 -19.23
C SER A 76 35.72 -1.48 -19.13
N ARG A 77 35.23 -1.78 -17.92
CA ARG A 77 33.85 -1.60 -17.48
C ARG A 77 33.80 -0.57 -16.35
N GLU A 78 32.62 -0.01 -16.10
CA GLU A 78 32.37 0.98 -15.06
C GLU A 78 31.19 0.47 -14.21
N TYR A 79 31.33 0.51 -12.88
CA TYR A 79 30.23 0.19 -11.96
C TYR A 79 29.13 1.24 -12.10
N LYS A 80 27.87 0.81 -12.06
CA LYS A 80 26.70 1.70 -12.19
C LYS A 80 25.72 1.58 -11.05
N CYS A 81 25.41 0.35 -10.64
CA CYS A 81 24.34 0.06 -9.70
C CYS A 81 24.62 -1.24 -8.92
N GLY A 82 23.96 -1.40 -7.78
CA GLY A 82 23.70 -2.71 -7.20
C GLY A 82 22.72 -3.53 -8.06
N ALA A 83 22.70 -4.83 -7.79
CA ALA A 83 21.75 -5.78 -8.37
C ALA A 83 21.55 -6.97 -7.41
N THR A 84 20.41 -7.65 -7.52
CA THR A 84 20.06 -8.77 -6.63
C THR A 84 19.73 -10.05 -7.40
N LEU A 85 20.39 -11.15 -7.06
CA LEU A 85 20.14 -12.48 -7.60
C LEU A 85 18.82 -13.04 -7.05
N VAL A 86 17.82 -13.23 -7.92
CA VAL A 86 16.49 -13.78 -7.55
C VAL A 86 16.28 -15.20 -8.09
N HIS A 87 16.87 -15.54 -9.22
CA HIS A 87 16.86 -16.88 -9.81
C HIS A 87 18.23 -17.21 -10.42
N GLN A 88 18.52 -18.48 -10.73
CA GLN A 88 19.79 -18.85 -11.38
C GLN A 88 19.99 -18.19 -12.75
N ASN A 89 18.90 -17.80 -13.43
CA ASN A 89 18.92 -17.10 -14.71
C ASN A 89 18.53 -15.62 -14.60
N TYR A 90 17.96 -15.15 -13.48
CA TYR A 90 17.43 -13.78 -13.37
C TYR A 90 18.01 -12.99 -12.21
N VAL A 91 18.32 -11.74 -12.52
CA VAL A 91 18.76 -10.70 -11.59
C VAL A 91 17.76 -9.56 -11.66
N ILE A 92 17.43 -8.96 -10.51
CA ILE A 92 16.57 -7.77 -10.43
C ILE A 92 17.42 -6.55 -10.06
N THR A 93 17.09 -5.40 -10.64
CA THR A 93 17.74 -4.10 -10.44
C THR A 93 16.73 -2.97 -10.72
N ALA A 94 17.16 -1.71 -10.68
CA ALA A 94 16.30 -0.57 -11.00
C ALA A 94 16.31 -0.27 -12.51
N SER A 95 15.18 0.20 -13.07
CA SER A 95 15.07 0.52 -14.50
C SER A 95 16.08 1.57 -14.94
N HIS A 96 16.27 2.62 -14.13
CA HIS A 96 17.21 3.70 -14.46
C HIS A 96 18.69 3.27 -14.45
N CYS A 97 19.01 2.08 -13.95
CA CYS A 97 20.35 1.50 -14.07
C CYS A 97 20.63 0.98 -15.49
N VAL A 98 19.58 0.64 -16.26
CA VAL A 98 19.67 -0.01 -17.57
C VAL A 98 18.90 0.73 -18.69
N VAL A 99 18.26 1.85 -18.38
CA VAL A 99 17.71 2.80 -19.35
C VAL A 99 18.56 4.07 -19.35
N ASP A 100 19.00 4.50 -20.52
CA ASP A 100 19.69 5.77 -20.72
C ASP A 100 18.69 6.93 -20.58
N ARG A 101 18.85 7.77 -19.55
CA ARG A 101 17.86 8.83 -19.24
C ARG A 101 17.80 9.94 -20.31
N GLU A 102 18.86 10.18 -21.07
CA GLU A 102 18.84 11.18 -22.14
C GLU A 102 17.96 10.73 -23.32
N SER A 103 18.25 9.55 -23.88
CA SER A 103 17.55 9.02 -25.04
C SER A 103 16.22 8.33 -24.70
N GLY A 104 16.11 7.71 -23.53
CA GLY A 104 14.97 6.91 -23.09
C GLY A 104 15.00 5.45 -23.55
N TYR A 105 16.09 5.00 -24.16
CA TYR A 105 16.24 3.62 -24.63
C TYR A 105 17.02 2.76 -23.62
N GLU A 106 16.79 1.45 -23.68
CA GLU A 106 17.60 0.46 -22.97
C GLU A 106 19.06 0.49 -23.43
N VAL A 107 19.99 0.33 -22.50
CA VAL A 107 21.39 0.07 -22.83
C VAL A 107 21.51 -1.29 -23.51
N ASN A 108 22.48 -1.46 -24.42
CA ASN A 108 22.62 -2.73 -25.12
C ASN A 108 23.01 -3.86 -24.14
N ALA A 109 22.16 -4.89 -23.98
CA ALA A 109 22.37 -6.01 -23.05
C ALA A 109 23.76 -6.66 -23.17
N GLY A 110 24.28 -6.80 -24.40
CA GLY A 110 25.65 -7.28 -24.68
C GLY A 110 26.80 -6.35 -24.24
N THR A 111 26.49 -5.28 -23.49
CA THR A 111 27.44 -4.37 -22.84
C THR A 111 27.33 -4.35 -21.31
N VAL A 112 26.34 -5.06 -20.74
CA VAL A 112 26.10 -5.15 -19.30
C VAL A 112 26.67 -6.45 -18.75
N THR A 113 27.36 -6.36 -17.62
CA THR A 113 27.79 -7.54 -16.83
C THR A 113 27.35 -7.40 -15.38
N VAL A 114 26.89 -8.49 -14.78
CA VAL A 114 26.58 -8.58 -13.34
C VAL A 114 27.55 -9.54 -12.66
N ASP A 115 28.12 -9.11 -11.53
CA ASP A 115 29.13 -9.86 -10.79
C ASP A 115 28.66 -10.18 -9.36
N PHE A 116 28.71 -11.46 -8.97
CA PHE A 116 28.33 -11.98 -7.66
C PHE A 116 29.51 -12.65 -6.94
N GLY A 117 29.50 -12.69 -5.61
CA GLY A 117 30.56 -13.35 -4.83
C GLY A 117 31.82 -12.49 -4.64
N TYR A 118 31.67 -11.17 -4.62
CA TYR A 118 32.72 -10.18 -4.37
C TYR A 118 32.39 -9.38 -3.11
N VAL A 119 33.43 -8.97 -2.37
CA VAL A 119 33.35 -7.90 -1.34
C VAL A 119 34.03 -6.65 -1.85
N GLN A 120 35.17 -6.78 -2.53
CA GLN A 120 35.86 -5.65 -3.15
C GLN A 120 35.45 -5.47 -4.60
N LEU A 121 35.02 -4.26 -4.96
CA LEU A 121 34.30 -3.96 -6.21
C LEU A 121 35.12 -4.25 -7.49
N PHE A 122 36.45 -4.08 -7.42
CA PHE A 122 37.36 -4.26 -8.55
C PHE A 122 38.47 -5.30 -8.30
N SER A 123 38.50 -5.94 -7.13
CA SER A 123 39.49 -6.99 -6.81
C SER A 123 39.04 -8.37 -7.31
N PRO A 124 39.95 -9.23 -7.81
CA PRO A 124 39.62 -10.62 -8.12
C PRO A 124 39.12 -11.40 -6.89
N SER A 125 38.06 -12.19 -7.06
CA SER A 125 37.54 -13.11 -6.04
C SER A 125 37.65 -14.57 -6.52
N SER A 126 38.19 -15.45 -5.68
CA SER A 126 38.21 -16.91 -5.93
C SER A 126 36.83 -17.56 -5.91
N HIS A 127 35.81 -16.81 -5.47
CA HIS A 127 34.41 -17.23 -5.42
C HIS A 127 33.51 -16.34 -6.31
N GLY A 128 34.12 -15.41 -7.04
CA GLY A 128 33.45 -14.48 -7.93
C GLY A 128 32.90 -15.17 -9.18
N GLN A 129 31.70 -14.76 -9.59
CA GLN A 129 31.05 -15.16 -10.83
C GLN A 129 30.60 -13.92 -11.59
N SER A 130 31.05 -13.74 -12.83
CA SER A 130 30.67 -12.62 -13.71
C SER A 130 29.84 -13.15 -14.87
N HIS A 131 28.66 -12.56 -15.07
CA HIS A 131 27.67 -12.99 -16.05
C HIS A 131 27.36 -11.87 -17.05
N THR A 132 27.26 -12.21 -18.32
CA THR A 132 26.77 -11.27 -19.36
C THR A 132 25.25 -11.35 -19.43
N VAL A 133 24.61 -10.18 -19.58
CA VAL A 133 23.16 -10.10 -19.76
C VAL A 133 22.81 -10.58 -21.19
N GLN A 134 21.76 -11.39 -21.30
CA GLN A 134 21.17 -11.82 -22.56
C GLN A 134 20.09 -10.83 -23.00
N GLU A 135 19.22 -10.45 -22.07
CA GLU A 135 18.05 -9.60 -22.28
C GLU A 135 17.81 -8.72 -21.06
N ILE A 136 17.36 -7.49 -21.30
CA ILE A 136 16.91 -6.54 -20.28
C ILE A 136 15.39 -6.46 -20.40
N ILE A 137 14.69 -6.57 -19.28
CA ILE A 137 13.23 -6.58 -19.20
C ILE A 137 12.83 -5.44 -18.27
N VAL A 138 12.65 -4.25 -18.83
CA VAL A 138 12.19 -3.05 -18.10
C VAL A 138 10.69 -3.17 -17.83
N HIS A 139 10.22 -2.72 -16.66
CA HIS A 139 8.78 -2.67 -16.39
C HIS A 139 8.06 -1.76 -17.41
N PRO A 140 6.95 -2.19 -18.05
CA PRO A 140 6.34 -1.47 -19.18
C PRO A 140 5.76 -0.09 -18.84
N GLU A 141 5.51 0.20 -17.56
CA GLU A 141 5.07 1.50 -17.07
C GLU A 141 6.24 2.43 -16.64
N PHE A 142 7.51 2.01 -16.79
CA PHE A 142 8.65 2.88 -16.49
C PHE A 142 8.76 4.03 -17.51
N ALA A 143 9.06 5.24 -17.01
CA ALA A 143 9.30 6.40 -17.84
C ALA A 143 10.61 7.08 -17.40
N LYS A 144 11.51 7.36 -18.35
CA LYS A 144 12.89 7.84 -18.11
C LYS A 144 12.98 9.11 -17.23
N ASP A 145 11.96 9.97 -17.32
CA ASP A 145 11.84 11.26 -16.65
C ASP A 145 11.20 11.14 -15.25
N SER A 146 11.06 9.90 -14.74
CA SER A 146 10.37 9.54 -13.50
C SER A 146 11.13 8.41 -12.78
N ASN A 147 10.91 8.28 -11.47
CA ASN A 147 11.36 7.12 -10.68
C ASN A 147 10.19 6.17 -10.35
N LYS A 148 9.01 6.35 -10.96
CA LYS A 148 7.90 5.39 -10.85
C LYS A 148 8.14 4.17 -11.74
N HIS A 149 7.76 3.00 -11.25
CA HIS A 149 7.94 1.69 -11.89
C HIS A 149 9.41 1.39 -12.24
N ASP A 150 10.33 1.88 -11.40
CA ASP A 150 11.79 1.80 -11.56
C ASP A 150 12.36 0.42 -11.20
N VAL A 151 11.82 -0.65 -11.82
CA VAL A 151 12.26 -2.04 -11.66
C VAL A 151 12.50 -2.70 -13.02
N ALA A 152 13.63 -3.40 -13.15
CA ALA A 152 13.99 -4.19 -14.31
C ALA A 152 14.52 -5.58 -13.91
N LEU A 153 14.22 -6.57 -14.74
CA LEU A 153 14.80 -7.92 -14.68
C LEU A 153 15.85 -8.08 -15.78
N LEU A 154 16.87 -8.89 -15.52
CA LEU A 154 17.96 -9.19 -16.44
C LEU A 154 18.04 -10.70 -16.61
N SER A 155 17.73 -11.22 -17.81
CA SER A 155 17.97 -12.63 -18.14
C SER A 155 19.47 -12.82 -18.42
N LEU A 156 20.08 -13.81 -17.77
CA LEU A 156 21.51 -14.08 -17.84
C LEU A 156 21.83 -15.11 -18.94
N LYS A 157 22.83 -14.78 -19.75
CA LYS A 157 23.32 -15.63 -20.86
C LYS A 157 23.90 -16.98 -20.40
N THR A 158 24.30 -17.07 -19.13
CA THR A 158 24.79 -18.28 -18.47
C THR A 158 24.19 -18.38 -17.07
N ALA A 159 23.66 -19.55 -16.71
CA ALA A 159 23.09 -19.78 -15.38
C ALA A 159 24.14 -19.67 -14.27
N VAL A 160 23.79 -18.99 -13.17
CA VAL A 160 24.62 -18.84 -11.97
C VAL A 160 24.74 -20.19 -11.25
N ARG A 161 25.95 -20.54 -10.82
CA ARG A 161 26.21 -21.75 -10.02
C ARG A 161 26.13 -21.40 -8.55
N PHE A 162 25.14 -21.95 -7.85
CA PHE A 162 24.95 -21.66 -6.44
C PHE A 162 26.08 -22.26 -5.60
N SER A 163 26.57 -21.46 -4.67
CA SER A 163 27.73 -21.74 -3.82
C SER A 163 27.55 -21.05 -2.48
N ASP A 164 28.40 -21.36 -1.50
CA ASP A 164 28.30 -20.78 -0.16
C ASP A 164 28.56 -19.25 -0.11
N TYR A 165 28.91 -18.66 -1.27
CA TYR A 165 29.18 -17.23 -1.48
C TYR A 165 28.28 -16.58 -2.55
N VAL A 166 27.47 -17.37 -3.27
CA VAL A 166 26.56 -16.91 -4.34
C VAL A 166 25.26 -17.72 -4.27
N LEU A 167 24.17 -17.11 -3.82
CA LEU A 167 22.86 -17.72 -3.57
C LEU A 167 21.74 -16.74 -3.89
N PRO A 168 20.53 -17.18 -4.29
CA PRO A 168 19.42 -16.27 -4.53
C PRO A 168 18.78 -15.78 -3.23
N ILE A 169 18.21 -14.57 -3.24
CA ILE A 169 17.29 -14.09 -2.20
C ILE A 169 15.91 -14.75 -2.37
N CYS A 170 15.10 -14.84 -1.31
CA CYS A 170 13.67 -15.12 -1.50
C CYS A 170 12.95 -13.84 -1.94
N VAL A 171 12.07 -13.90 -2.94
CA VAL A 171 11.22 -12.74 -3.27
C VAL A 171 9.89 -12.81 -2.52
N GLY A 172 9.24 -13.98 -2.50
CA GLY A 172 7.91 -14.16 -1.92
C GLY A 172 6.81 -13.73 -2.89
N LEU A 173 6.75 -14.41 -4.04
CA LEU A 173 5.96 -14.00 -5.21
C LEU A 173 4.44 -14.23 -5.05
N THR A 174 4.00 -14.98 -4.04
CA THR A 174 2.59 -15.21 -3.74
C THR A 174 2.01 -13.98 -3.01
N ARG A 175 0.81 -13.54 -3.39
CA ARG A 175 0.22 -12.30 -2.83
C ARG A 175 -0.07 -12.38 -1.33
N SER A 176 -0.17 -13.58 -0.76
CA SER A 176 -0.42 -13.84 0.66
C SER A 176 0.85 -13.82 1.54
N GLU A 177 2.06 -13.92 0.96
CA GLU A 177 3.27 -14.13 1.77
C GLU A 177 3.70 -12.89 2.56
N THR A 178 3.45 -11.66 2.08
CA THR A 178 3.74 -10.43 2.84
C THR A 178 3.22 -9.16 2.14
N ASN A 179 2.61 -8.27 2.92
CA ASN A 179 2.28 -6.89 2.54
C ASN A 179 3.44 -5.94 2.95
N ILE A 180 3.58 -4.77 2.32
CA ILE A 180 4.50 -3.72 2.78
C ILE A 180 4.17 -3.26 4.21
N HIS A 181 2.89 -3.24 4.58
CA HIS A 181 2.42 -2.93 5.94
C HIS A 181 2.98 -3.88 7.03
N ASP A 182 3.36 -5.12 6.66
CA ASP A 182 3.96 -6.10 7.59
C ASP A 182 5.39 -5.75 8.02
N ILE A 183 6.04 -4.82 7.31
CA ILE A 183 7.46 -4.49 7.52
C ILE A 183 7.71 -3.01 7.81
N ILE A 184 6.69 -2.15 7.80
CA ILE A 184 6.79 -0.77 8.32
C ILE A 184 7.25 -0.80 9.78
N GLY A 185 8.17 0.09 10.13
CA GLY A 185 8.80 0.15 11.45
C GLY A 185 9.85 -0.95 11.72
N LYS A 186 9.96 -1.99 10.88
CA LYS A 186 11.07 -2.96 10.97
C LYS A 186 12.34 -2.37 10.36
N GLN A 187 13.48 -2.90 10.78
CA GLN A 187 14.77 -2.59 10.17
C GLN A 187 14.90 -3.36 8.84
N GLY A 188 14.93 -2.61 7.74
CA GLY A 188 15.32 -3.11 6.42
C GLY A 188 16.82 -2.94 6.25
N VAL A 189 17.48 -3.91 5.63
CA VAL A 189 18.94 -3.91 5.50
C VAL A 189 19.33 -3.68 4.05
N VAL A 190 20.14 -2.64 3.81
CA VAL A 190 20.66 -2.25 2.50
C VAL A 190 22.16 -2.54 2.42
N VAL A 191 22.62 -2.82 1.20
CA VAL A 191 23.96 -3.34 0.92
C VAL A 191 24.41 -2.78 -0.43
N GLY A 192 25.66 -2.35 -0.55
CA GLY A 192 26.16 -1.76 -1.80
C GLY A 192 27.58 -1.21 -1.75
N TRP A 193 27.98 -0.57 -2.86
CA TRP A 193 29.27 0.11 -3.07
C TRP A 193 29.06 1.58 -3.53
N GLY A 194 27.98 2.22 -3.10
CA GLY A 194 27.72 3.62 -3.35
C GLY A 194 28.70 4.57 -2.65
N LEU A 195 28.44 5.88 -2.79
CA LEU A 195 29.27 6.92 -2.17
C LEU A 195 29.28 6.82 -0.64
N THR A 196 30.47 6.96 -0.05
CA THR A 196 30.71 7.02 1.40
C THR A 196 30.72 8.48 1.90
N GLU A 197 31.03 8.67 3.19
CA GLU A 197 31.34 9.97 3.79
C GLU A 197 32.49 10.73 3.12
N ASP A 198 33.40 10.03 2.42
CA ASP A 198 34.48 10.61 1.61
C ASP A 198 34.01 11.09 0.23
N ASP A 199 32.71 10.96 -0.08
CA ASP A 199 32.11 11.36 -1.35
C ASP A 199 32.64 10.59 -2.59
N GLU A 200 33.25 9.43 -2.38
CA GLU A 200 33.70 8.44 -3.38
C GLU A 200 33.02 7.07 -3.18
N ASN A 201 32.93 6.25 -4.24
CA ASN A 201 32.36 4.90 -4.15
C ASN A 201 33.22 3.97 -3.28
N SER A 202 32.61 3.26 -2.34
CA SER A 202 33.33 2.33 -1.45
C SER A 202 34.07 1.23 -2.22
N SER A 203 35.34 1.00 -1.89
CA SER A 203 36.13 -0.14 -2.40
C SER A 203 35.55 -1.49 -1.95
N ASP A 204 35.02 -1.53 -0.73
CA ASP A 204 34.57 -2.72 -0.02
C ASP A 204 33.05 -2.65 0.22
N LEU A 205 32.36 -3.78 0.12
CA LEU A 205 30.89 -3.85 0.18
C LEU A 205 30.39 -3.47 1.58
N LYS A 206 29.57 -2.42 1.64
CA LYS A 206 29.00 -1.84 2.87
C LYS A 206 27.64 -2.45 3.22
N ILE A 207 27.28 -2.35 4.50
CA ILE A 207 25.95 -2.68 5.04
C ILE A 207 25.44 -1.51 5.88
N ALA A 208 24.15 -1.18 5.73
CA ALA A 208 23.42 -0.28 6.62
C ALA A 208 22.03 -0.84 6.98
N ASN A 209 21.55 -0.53 8.17
CA ASN A 209 20.20 -0.84 8.63
C ASN A 209 19.38 0.46 8.62
N LEU A 210 18.24 0.46 7.93
CA LEU A 210 17.36 1.61 7.81
C LEU A 210 15.95 1.20 8.30
N PRO A 211 15.30 1.98 9.18
CA PRO A 211 13.90 1.75 9.53
C PRO A 211 13.04 1.97 8.28
N ILE A 212 12.19 0.99 7.98
CA ILE A 212 11.24 1.04 6.88
C ILE A 212 10.09 1.96 7.28
N VAL A 213 9.75 2.90 6.39
CA VAL A 213 8.75 3.93 6.59
C VAL A 213 7.70 3.83 5.48
N ASP A 214 6.43 4.04 5.84
CA ASP A 214 5.35 3.99 4.86
C ASP A 214 5.37 5.23 3.96
N TYR A 215 5.00 5.05 2.70
CA TYR A 215 5.12 6.07 1.66
C TYR A 215 4.55 7.46 2.06
N PRO A 216 3.34 7.58 2.65
CA PRO A 216 2.75 8.88 3.01
C PRO A 216 3.52 9.64 4.08
N GLN A 217 4.20 8.94 5.00
CA GLN A 217 5.03 9.59 6.02
C GLN A 217 6.28 10.25 5.41
N CYS A 218 6.80 9.69 4.31
CA CYS A 218 7.88 10.34 3.56
C CYS A 218 7.38 11.48 2.68
N GLN A 219 6.15 11.39 2.14
CA GLN A 219 5.48 12.53 1.51
C GLN A 219 5.25 13.69 2.50
N GLU A 220 4.94 13.42 3.76
CA GLU A 220 4.83 14.44 4.81
C GLU A 220 6.20 15.03 5.19
N ALA A 221 7.27 14.22 5.18
CA ALA A 221 8.61 14.63 5.58
C ALA A 221 9.42 15.38 4.51
N ASP A 222 9.21 15.09 3.22
CA ASP A 222 9.76 15.85 2.09
C ASP A 222 8.76 15.83 0.90
N PRO A 223 7.78 16.77 0.89
CA PRO A 223 6.74 16.82 -0.14
C PRO A 223 7.25 17.06 -1.55
N ASP A 224 8.37 17.77 -1.72
CA ASP A 224 8.93 18.11 -3.03
C ASP A 224 9.65 16.90 -3.65
N LEU A 225 10.37 16.12 -2.82
CA LEU A 225 11.04 14.89 -3.24
C LEU A 225 10.05 13.75 -3.53
N PHE A 226 9.12 13.49 -2.62
CA PHE A 226 8.23 12.33 -2.71
C PHE A 226 6.91 12.63 -3.45
N GLY A 227 6.36 13.85 -3.36
CA GLY A 227 5.06 14.23 -3.94
C GLY A 227 4.87 13.94 -5.44
N PRO A 228 5.86 14.18 -6.33
CA PRO A 228 5.75 13.78 -7.74
C PRO A 228 5.68 12.24 -7.92
N LEU A 229 6.18 11.49 -6.94
CA LEU A 229 6.45 10.06 -7.00
C LEU A 229 5.41 9.19 -6.24
N ILE A 230 4.32 9.78 -5.72
CA ILE A 230 3.20 9.06 -5.05
C ILE A 230 2.64 7.91 -5.89
N TYR A 231 2.75 6.66 -5.41
CA TYR A 231 1.87 5.51 -5.70
C TYR A 231 2.24 4.27 -4.82
N PRO A 232 1.37 3.25 -4.67
CA PRO A 232 1.61 2.11 -3.75
C PRO A 232 2.76 1.15 -4.13
N GLY A 233 3.34 1.30 -5.33
CA GLY A 233 4.50 0.52 -5.77
C GLY A 233 5.84 1.05 -5.24
N MET A 234 5.83 2.01 -4.32
CA MET A 234 7.02 2.47 -3.58
C MET A 234 6.77 2.53 -2.08
N PHE A 235 7.87 2.52 -1.34
CA PHE A 235 7.95 2.89 0.06
C PHE A 235 9.27 3.65 0.29
N CYS A 236 9.62 3.93 1.54
CA CYS A 236 10.84 4.63 1.86
C CYS A 236 11.54 4.07 3.11
N ALA A 237 12.79 4.45 3.32
CA ALA A 237 13.50 4.12 4.56
C ALA A 237 14.59 5.15 4.87
N GLY A 238 15.02 5.19 6.13
CA GLY A 238 16.17 5.99 6.56
C GLY A 238 16.10 6.36 8.03
N SER A 239 17.22 6.27 8.74
CA SER A 239 17.29 6.71 10.13
C SER A 239 17.36 8.23 10.28
N ARG A 240 17.78 8.93 9.20
CA ARG A 240 17.99 10.39 9.14
C ARG A 240 19.04 10.90 10.17
N ASP A 241 19.96 10.01 10.56
CA ASP A 241 21.02 10.19 11.55
C ASP A 241 22.43 10.27 10.92
N GLY A 242 22.50 10.32 9.58
CA GLY A 242 23.72 10.14 8.79
C GLY A 242 23.81 8.77 8.10
N THR A 243 23.00 7.79 8.49
CA THR A 243 22.92 6.47 7.83
C THR A 243 21.80 6.44 6.77
N SER A 244 22.17 6.32 5.49
CA SER A 244 21.26 6.19 4.35
C SER A 244 21.93 5.43 3.19
N VAL A 245 21.22 5.28 2.05
CA VAL A 245 21.78 4.85 0.76
C VAL A 245 22.20 6.05 -0.09
N CYS A 246 23.22 5.88 -0.93
CA CYS A 246 23.74 6.97 -1.77
C CYS A 246 23.84 6.59 -3.26
N ASN A 247 24.35 7.52 -4.07
CA ASN A 247 24.57 7.31 -5.50
C ASN A 247 25.44 6.05 -5.71
N GLY A 248 24.99 5.14 -6.58
CA GLY A 248 25.62 3.83 -6.81
C GLY A 248 24.93 2.66 -6.09
N ASP A 249 24.26 2.88 -4.96
CA ASP A 249 23.46 1.83 -4.28
C ASP A 249 22.13 1.54 -4.99
N SER A 250 21.73 2.40 -5.95
CA SER A 250 20.63 2.19 -6.89
C SER A 250 20.60 0.77 -7.45
N GLY A 251 19.43 0.17 -7.60
CA GLY A 251 19.28 -1.22 -8.05
C GLY A 251 19.70 -2.29 -7.04
N GLY A 252 20.40 -1.92 -5.96
CA GLY A 252 20.63 -2.76 -4.80
C GLY A 252 19.32 -3.14 -4.11
N GLY A 253 19.29 -4.30 -3.46
CA GLY A 253 18.11 -4.75 -2.72
C GLY A 253 18.09 -4.23 -1.29
N MET A 254 16.89 -3.96 -0.78
CA MET A 254 16.62 -3.92 0.65
C MET A 254 16.05 -5.26 1.10
N TYR A 255 16.67 -5.83 2.11
CA TYR A 255 16.40 -7.18 2.60
C TYR A 255 15.84 -7.16 4.02
N VAL A 256 14.80 -7.95 4.28
CA VAL A 256 14.22 -8.14 5.61
C VAL A 256 14.37 -9.61 6.00
N GLN A 257 14.76 -9.89 7.24
CA GLN A 257 14.79 -11.25 7.76
C GLN A 257 13.40 -11.66 8.26
N ASP A 258 12.97 -12.88 7.89
CA ASP A 258 11.81 -13.54 8.47
C ASP A 258 12.18 -14.99 8.86
N GLY A 259 12.03 -15.29 10.15
CA GLY A 259 12.56 -16.51 10.77
C GLY A 259 14.04 -16.74 10.45
N ARG A 260 14.33 -17.77 9.64
CA ARG A 260 15.68 -18.15 9.20
C ARG A 260 16.01 -17.75 7.74
N LYS A 261 15.07 -17.09 7.04
CA LYS A 261 15.22 -16.69 5.64
C LYS A 261 15.30 -15.18 5.51
N TRP A 262 15.92 -14.72 4.43
CA TRP A 262 15.98 -13.33 4.04
C TRP A 262 15.17 -13.13 2.77
N PHE A 263 14.37 -12.07 2.77
CA PHE A 263 13.48 -11.71 1.67
C PHE A 263 13.84 -10.35 1.09
N LEU A 264 13.78 -10.23 -0.23
CA LEU A 264 13.84 -8.96 -0.93
C LEU A 264 12.51 -8.24 -0.75
N ARG A 265 12.55 -6.97 -0.31
CA ARG A 265 11.35 -6.15 -0.10
C ARG A 265 11.41 -4.82 -0.83
N GLY A 266 12.60 -4.21 -0.90
CA GLY A 266 12.84 -2.99 -1.65
C GLY A 266 13.89 -3.15 -2.74
N ILE A 267 13.84 -2.28 -3.75
CA ILE A 267 14.96 -1.98 -4.65
C ILE A 267 15.28 -0.50 -4.48
N THR A 268 16.55 -0.15 -4.24
CA THR A 268 17.00 1.25 -4.13
C THR A 268 16.71 1.99 -5.43
N SER A 269 15.89 3.05 -5.38
CA SER A 269 15.51 3.83 -6.56
C SER A 269 16.08 5.24 -6.52
N PHE A 270 15.86 5.99 -5.43
CA PHE A 270 16.35 7.36 -5.30
C PHE A 270 16.61 7.76 -3.84
N SER A 271 17.32 8.86 -3.66
CA SER A 271 17.49 9.57 -2.39
C SER A 271 17.29 11.07 -2.61
N GLY A 272 17.05 11.83 -1.54
CA GLY A 272 17.08 13.29 -1.63
C GLY A 272 18.49 13.78 -1.98
N ALA A 273 18.59 14.83 -2.79
CA ALA A 273 19.87 15.44 -3.15
C ALA A 273 20.26 16.56 -2.17
N ARG A 274 21.57 16.79 -2.01
CA ARG A 274 22.12 17.95 -1.27
C ARG A 274 21.83 19.25 -2.01
N GLU A 275 21.59 20.32 -1.25
CA GLU A 275 21.35 21.67 -1.77
C GLU A 275 22.62 22.38 -2.29
N ASP A 276 23.79 21.74 -2.18
CA ASP A 276 25.08 22.23 -2.70
C ASP A 276 25.21 22.15 -4.24
N GLY A 277 24.22 21.58 -4.93
CA GLY A 277 24.22 21.41 -6.38
C GLY A 277 25.08 20.25 -6.90
N SER A 278 25.65 19.42 -6.00
CA SER A 278 26.49 18.28 -6.37
C SER A 278 25.74 17.07 -6.91
N ASN A 279 24.40 17.03 -6.74
CA ASN A 279 23.53 15.88 -7.00
C ASN A 279 23.92 14.59 -6.24
N LYS A 280 24.68 14.72 -5.14
CA LYS A 280 24.96 13.64 -4.19
C LYS A 280 23.82 13.51 -3.18
N CYS A 281 23.69 12.33 -2.57
CA CYS A 281 22.64 12.08 -1.58
C CYS A 281 22.77 12.96 -0.32
N ASP A 282 21.62 13.39 0.20
CA ASP A 282 21.47 13.92 1.56
C ASP A 282 21.06 12.78 2.50
N VAL A 283 22.00 12.35 3.34
CA VAL A 283 21.83 11.27 4.32
C VAL A 283 20.87 11.61 5.48
N ASN A 284 20.42 12.86 5.58
CA ASN A 284 19.44 13.32 6.56
C ASN A 284 17.99 13.23 6.04
N LYS A 285 17.80 12.84 4.77
CA LYS A 285 16.51 12.58 4.12
C LYS A 285 16.23 11.08 4.01
N TYR A 286 14.95 10.73 3.88
CA TYR A 286 14.55 9.37 3.53
C TYR A 286 14.94 9.06 2.08
N ALA A 287 15.27 7.80 1.81
CA ALA A 287 15.46 7.26 0.46
C ALA A 287 14.20 6.51 0.00
N GLY A 288 13.93 6.55 -1.31
CA GLY A 288 12.81 5.88 -1.97
C GLY A 288 13.19 4.51 -2.52
N PHE A 289 12.35 3.52 -2.23
CA PHE A 289 12.53 2.13 -2.62
C PHE A 289 11.30 1.62 -3.40
N VAL A 290 11.52 0.84 -4.45
CA VAL A 290 10.44 0.15 -5.16
C VAL A 290 9.91 -0.99 -4.28
N ASN A 291 8.59 -1.03 -4.06
CA ASN A 291 7.90 -2.06 -3.29
C ASN A 291 7.85 -3.37 -4.10
N VAL A 292 8.76 -4.32 -3.82
CA VAL A 292 8.91 -5.54 -4.64
C VAL A 292 7.67 -6.42 -4.60
N GLN A 293 6.90 -6.40 -3.51
CA GLN A 293 5.64 -7.17 -3.40
C GLN A 293 4.54 -6.63 -4.33
N TYR A 294 4.54 -5.34 -4.66
CA TYR A 294 3.63 -4.76 -5.66
C TYR A 294 3.86 -5.37 -7.05
N TYR A 295 5.12 -5.66 -7.39
CA TYR A 295 5.52 -6.22 -8.68
C TYR A 295 5.55 -7.75 -8.71
N ALA A 296 5.20 -8.43 -7.62
CA ALA A 296 5.31 -9.89 -7.49
C ALA A 296 4.62 -10.71 -8.59
N SER A 297 3.51 -10.21 -9.15
CA SER A 297 2.84 -10.83 -10.31
C SER A 297 3.70 -10.76 -11.58
N TRP A 298 4.21 -9.57 -11.93
CA TRP A 298 5.07 -9.34 -13.10
C TRP A 298 6.42 -10.06 -12.96
N ILE A 299 7.03 -10.03 -11.77
CA ILE A 299 8.28 -10.75 -11.48
C ILE A 299 8.09 -12.27 -11.66
N ARG A 300 6.93 -12.83 -11.26
CA ARG A 300 6.62 -14.25 -11.52
C ARG A 300 6.52 -14.52 -13.02
N GLU A 301 5.67 -13.79 -13.72
CA GLU A 301 5.39 -13.97 -15.15
C GLU A 301 6.67 -13.98 -15.99
N MET A 302 7.58 -13.02 -15.72
CA MET A 302 8.87 -12.90 -16.40
C MET A 302 9.93 -13.93 -15.99
N ILE A 303 9.74 -14.67 -14.88
CA ILE A 303 10.65 -15.73 -14.42
C ILE A 303 10.16 -17.13 -14.84
N GLU A 304 8.85 -17.38 -14.78
CA GLU A 304 8.25 -18.67 -15.13
C GLU A 304 8.13 -18.86 -16.65
N GLY A 305 8.01 -17.77 -17.43
CA GLY A 305 7.88 -17.81 -18.88
C GLY A 305 9.05 -18.40 -19.69
N GLU A 306 10.28 -18.46 -19.14
CA GLU A 306 11.42 -19.15 -19.82
C GLU A 306 11.44 -20.67 -19.58
N ASP A 307 10.81 -21.20 -18.51
CA ASP A 307 10.88 -22.64 -18.20
C ASP A 307 9.87 -23.47 -19.02
N ASP A 308 8.76 -22.88 -19.48
CA ASP A 308 7.73 -23.59 -20.27
C ASP A 308 8.05 -23.68 -21.79
N ASP A 309 8.89 -22.78 -22.33
CA ASP A 309 9.45 -22.94 -23.70
C ASP A 309 10.35 -24.20 -23.81
N LEU A 310 10.71 -24.81 -22.67
CA LEU A 310 11.47 -26.05 -22.58
C LEU A 310 10.59 -27.29 -22.23
N THR A 311 9.27 -27.12 -22.07
CA THR A 311 8.32 -28.22 -21.80
C THR A 311 7.38 -28.49 -22.99
N VAL A 312 7.01 -27.46 -23.76
CA VAL A 312 6.03 -27.57 -24.86
C VAL A 312 6.66 -28.12 -26.15
N SER A 313 7.08 -29.38 -26.10
CA SER A 313 7.46 -30.17 -27.30
C SER A 313 6.74 -31.51 -27.42
N GLU A 314 5.60 -31.68 -26.74
CA GLU A 314 4.68 -32.81 -26.92
C GLU A 314 3.21 -32.35 -26.67
N SER A 315 2.25 -33.01 -27.31
CA SER A 315 0.79 -32.77 -27.25
C SER A 315 0.16 -31.54 -27.97
N SER A 316 -0.21 -31.79 -29.23
CA SER A 316 -1.53 -31.49 -29.83
C SER A 316 -1.97 -30.06 -30.28
N THR A 317 -1.78 -29.81 -31.58
CA THR A 317 -2.86 -29.57 -32.58
C THR A 317 -3.92 -28.46 -32.39
N GLN A 318 -3.72 -27.36 -33.13
CA GLN A 318 -4.70 -26.53 -33.88
C GLN A 318 -6.15 -26.33 -33.36
N ARG A 319 -6.55 -25.05 -33.22
CA ARG A 319 -7.72 -24.51 -33.94
C ARG A 319 -7.62 -22.99 -34.16
N THR A 320 -8.17 -22.51 -35.27
CA THR A 320 -8.00 -21.13 -35.78
C THR A 320 -9.35 -20.48 -36.08
N THR A 321 -9.61 -19.29 -35.52
CA THR A 321 -10.57 -18.26 -36.00
C THR A 321 -10.51 -17.03 -35.08
N THR A 322 -10.86 -15.78 -35.44
CA THR A 322 -10.74 -15.00 -36.70
C THR A 322 -10.79 -13.52 -36.31
N THR A 323 -9.94 -12.67 -36.89
CA THR A 323 -9.87 -11.22 -36.58
C THR A 323 -10.76 -10.38 -37.49
N THR A 324 -11.45 -9.36 -36.95
CA THR A 324 -12.11 -8.29 -37.73
C THR A 324 -11.92 -6.92 -37.08
N GLN A 325 -11.48 -5.92 -37.86
CA GLN A 325 -11.41 -4.50 -37.47
C GLN A 325 -12.73 -3.76 -37.75
N PRO A 326 -12.86 -2.50 -37.30
CA PRO A 326 -13.23 -1.42 -38.23
C PRO A 326 -12.25 -0.22 -38.24
N GLN A 327 -12.33 0.59 -39.30
CA GLN A 327 -11.43 1.74 -39.55
C GLN A 327 -12.02 3.11 -39.14
N ARG A 328 -11.17 4.14 -39.22
CA ARG A 328 -11.42 5.56 -38.91
C ARG A 328 -11.37 6.44 -40.17
N PRO A 329 -12.19 7.50 -40.27
CA PRO A 329 -11.83 8.70 -41.08
C PRO A 329 -11.67 9.99 -40.25
N SER A 330 -11.25 11.08 -40.93
CA SER A 330 -10.93 12.43 -40.41
C SER A 330 -12.12 13.43 -40.63
N ASN A 331 -12.07 14.78 -40.51
CA ASN A 331 -10.98 15.78 -40.53
C ASN A 331 -11.44 17.21 -40.08
N GLN A 332 -10.52 18.06 -39.57
CA GLN A 332 -10.41 19.58 -39.68
C GLN A 332 -11.64 20.54 -39.45
N SER A 333 -11.56 21.86 -39.12
CA SER A 333 -10.54 22.79 -38.53
C SER A 333 -11.12 24.24 -38.28
N ASN A 334 -10.37 25.13 -37.58
CA ASN A 334 -10.36 26.64 -37.64
C ASN A 334 -11.14 27.59 -36.64
N ARG A 335 -10.42 28.06 -35.60
CA ARG A 335 -9.98 29.46 -35.25
C ARG A 335 -10.93 30.71 -35.10
N TRP A 336 -11.02 31.23 -33.84
CA TRP A 336 -10.92 32.64 -33.27
C TRP A 336 -11.37 33.91 -34.06
N PRO A 337 -11.79 35.06 -33.42
CA PRO A 337 -11.23 35.67 -32.19
C PRO A 337 -12.19 36.39 -31.18
N VAL A 338 -11.58 37.07 -30.18
CA VAL A 338 -12.12 37.87 -29.03
C VAL A 338 -11.84 39.39 -29.25
N PRO A 339 -12.50 40.37 -28.58
CA PRO A 339 -12.46 40.67 -27.12
C PRO A 339 -13.87 41.04 -26.52
N GLU A 340 -14.18 41.79 -25.44
CA GLU A 340 -13.54 42.81 -24.55
C GLU A 340 -13.95 42.69 -23.03
N SER A 341 -13.73 43.75 -22.23
CA SER A 341 -14.02 43.94 -20.77
C SER A 341 -14.30 45.44 -20.52
N PRO A 342 -14.86 45.95 -19.36
CA PRO A 342 -13.97 46.42 -18.26
C PRO A 342 -14.54 46.69 -16.82
N ARG A 343 -13.61 46.79 -15.81
CA ARG A 343 -13.59 47.75 -14.63
C ARG A 343 -14.66 47.65 -13.50
N GLU A 344 -14.50 48.18 -12.27
CA GLU A 344 -13.43 48.89 -11.49
C GLU A 344 -13.65 48.67 -9.95
N THR A 345 -12.64 48.40 -9.08
CA THR A 345 -11.93 49.28 -8.08
C THR A 345 -12.80 49.91 -6.94
N THR A 346 -12.39 50.38 -5.74
CA THR A 346 -11.15 50.53 -4.88
C THR A 346 -11.61 51.08 -3.49
N SER A 347 -10.91 51.11 -2.34
CA SER A 347 -9.81 50.36 -1.68
C SER A 347 -9.44 51.02 -0.31
N THR A 348 -8.60 50.38 0.54
CA THR A 348 -7.65 51.01 1.55
C THR A 348 -8.22 51.84 2.75
N LEU A 349 -7.63 52.02 3.95
CA LEU A 349 -6.38 51.63 4.69
C LEU A 349 -6.76 51.22 6.16
N GLU A 350 -6.07 50.32 6.90
CA GLU A 350 -4.88 50.46 7.79
C GLU A 350 -4.96 51.53 8.93
N HIS A 351 -4.45 51.38 10.18
CA HIS A 351 -3.36 50.53 10.74
C HIS A 351 -3.55 50.04 12.22
N THR A 352 -3.07 48.82 12.52
CA THR A 352 -2.35 48.30 13.72
C THR A 352 -2.65 48.79 15.17
N ASN A 353 -3.09 47.89 16.07
CA ASN A 353 -2.24 47.13 17.05
C ASN A 353 -3.03 46.59 18.28
N TYR A 354 -2.83 45.30 18.60
CA TYR A 354 -3.34 44.55 19.77
C TYR A 354 -4.82 44.72 20.18
N ARG A 355 -5.66 43.79 19.69
CA ARG A 355 -7.05 43.38 20.08
C ARG A 355 -7.95 43.31 18.85
N HIS A 356 -9.06 42.57 18.98
CA HIS A 356 -9.95 42.12 17.89
C HIS A 356 -9.20 41.10 16.98
N ARG A 357 -9.81 40.02 16.46
CA ARG A 357 -11.22 39.68 16.24
C ARG A 357 -11.99 40.70 15.42
N GLU A 358 -11.38 41.15 14.33
CA GLU A 358 -12.18 41.68 13.22
C GLU A 358 -13.07 40.55 12.69
N SER A 359 -14.33 40.91 12.44
CA SER A 359 -15.40 39.97 12.14
C SER A 359 -15.66 39.96 10.64
N TYR A 360 -15.36 38.83 10.00
CA TYR A 360 -15.87 38.42 8.69
C TYR A 360 -15.77 39.46 7.56
N SER A 361 -14.74 39.36 6.73
CA SER A 361 -15.01 39.37 5.29
C SER A 361 -15.68 38.02 4.95
N SER A 362 -17.00 37.95 5.07
CA SER A 362 -17.78 36.83 4.54
C SER A 362 -17.44 36.71 3.06
N CYS A 363 -16.82 35.61 2.66
CA CYS A 363 -16.29 35.49 1.31
C CYS A 363 -17.40 35.66 0.26
N PRO A 364 -17.16 36.42 -0.84
CA PRO A 364 -18.20 36.74 -1.80
C PRO A 364 -18.93 35.50 -2.32
N ASN A 365 -20.25 35.59 -2.45
CA ASN A 365 -21.10 34.52 -2.98
C ASN A 365 -21.03 33.19 -2.19
N GLY A 366 -20.79 33.23 -0.87
CA GLY A 366 -20.85 32.05 0.00
C GLY A 366 -19.65 31.10 -0.09
N GLN A 367 -18.56 31.55 -0.71
CA GLN A 367 -17.32 30.79 -0.83
C GLN A 367 -16.74 30.38 0.55
N PRO A 368 -16.12 29.20 0.68
CA PRO A 368 -15.43 28.85 1.92
C PRO A 368 -14.08 29.57 2.04
N CYS A 369 -13.72 29.92 3.28
CA CYS A 369 -12.41 30.48 3.64
C CYS A 369 -11.44 29.33 3.95
N LEU A 370 -10.49 29.06 3.06
CA LEU A 370 -9.62 27.87 3.12
C LEU A 370 -8.16 28.21 2.80
N GLU A 371 -7.24 27.37 3.24
CA GLU A 371 -5.83 27.48 2.88
C GLU A 371 -5.63 27.25 1.37
N MET A 372 -4.66 27.97 0.77
CA MET A 372 -4.46 28.00 -0.68
C MET A 372 -4.29 26.60 -1.31
N GLU A 373 -3.73 25.66 -0.55
CA GLU A 373 -3.56 24.28 -1.00
C GLU A 373 -4.90 23.56 -1.20
N VAL A 374 -5.82 23.67 -0.23
CA VAL A 374 -7.20 23.15 -0.35
C VAL A 374 -7.93 23.87 -1.49
N CYS A 375 -7.74 25.19 -1.60
CA CYS A 375 -8.24 26.03 -2.69
C CYS A 375 -7.86 25.53 -4.10
N ASN A 376 -6.67 24.91 -4.23
CA ASN A 376 -6.18 24.37 -5.50
C ASN A 376 -6.63 22.91 -5.72
N ARG A 377 -6.75 22.09 -4.67
CA ARG A 377 -7.21 20.69 -4.76
C ARG A 377 -8.65 20.52 -5.27
N VAL A 378 -9.51 21.54 -5.17
CA VAL A 378 -10.93 21.48 -5.60
C VAL A 378 -11.18 22.17 -6.95
N ARG A 379 -10.13 22.54 -7.72
CA ARG A 379 -10.31 23.13 -9.06
C ARG A 379 -10.54 22.06 -10.15
N PRO A 380 -11.53 22.23 -11.05
CA PRO A 380 -11.65 21.39 -12.23
C PRO A 380 -10.52 21.65 -13.25
N HIS A 381 -10.05 20.61 -13.92
CA HIS A 381 -8.87 20.56 -14.82
C HIS A 381 -8.96 21.35 -16.15
N ARG A 382 -9.67 22.49 -16.22
CA ARG A 382 -9.86 23.29 -17.45
C ARG A 382 -9.17 24.66 -17.51
N PHE A 383 -8.21 24.94 -16.62
CA PHE A 383 -7.35 26.11 -16.72
C PHE A 383 -5.90 25.75 -17.03
N SER A 384 -5.30 26.49 -17.99
CA SER A 384 -3.92 26.30 -18.44
C SER A 384 -2.93 27.00 -17.48
N PRO A 385 -1.66 26.55 -17.35
CA PRO A 385 -0.81 26.88 -16.19
C PRO A 385 -0.35 28.35 -16.03
N SER A 386 -0.61 29.23 -16.99
CA SER A 386 0.03 30.55 -17.09
C SER A 386 -0.77 31.74 -16.53
N GLY A 387 -1.97 31.52 -15.99
CA GLY A 387 -2.82 32.58 -15.43
C GLY A 387 -2.93 32.55 -13.90
N ARG A 388 -2.38 33.56 -13.21
CA ARG A 388 -2.81 33.86 -11.83
C ARG A 388 -4.24 34.43 -11.88
N PRO A 389 -5.26 33.78 -11.29
CA PRO A 389 -6.59 34.37 -11.21
C PRO A 389 -6.59 35.55 -10.25
N SER A 390 -7.30 36.62 -10.62
CA SER A 390 -7.63 37.72 -9.73
C SER A 390 -8.60 37.28 -8.62
N SER A 391 -8.59 38.01 -7.50
CA SER A 391 -9.50 37.92 -6.35
C SER A 391 -9.46 36.69 -5.42
N THR A 392 -8.32 36.00 -5.26
CA THR A 392 -8.06 35.27 -4.00
C THR A 392 -7.82 36.28 -2.86
N GLN A 393 -8.88 36.86 -2.30
CA GLN A 393 -8.79 37.71 -1.11
C GLN A 393 -8.42 36.85 0.11
N PRO A 394 -7.43 37.25 0.93
CA PRO A 394 -7.25 36.70 2.27
C PRO A 394 -8.51 36.91 3.12
N CYS A 395 -8.94 35.87 3.83
CA CYS A 395 -10.16 35.86 4.65
C CYS A 395 -9.88 35.53 6.13
N GLU A 396 -8.74 34.92 6.42
CA GLU A 396 -8.22 34.70 7.77
C GLU A 396 -6.69 34.76 7.69
N VAL A 397 -6.06 35.45 8.64
CA VAL A 397 -4.60 35.53 8.77
C VAL A 397 -4.25 35.25 10.23
N THR A 398 -3.40 34.26 10.44
CA THR A 398 -2.99 33.83 11.78
C THR A 398 -1.48 33.89 11.87
N GLU A 399 -0.96 34.88 12.60
CA GLU A 399 0.46 35.05 12.86
C GLU A 399 0.85 34.35 14.15
N HIS A 400 1.85 33.47 14.06
CA HIS A 400 2.53 32.83 15.18
C HIS A 400 3.98 33.34 15.23
N ASN A 401 4.64 33.20 16.39
CA ASN A 401 5.98 33.77 16.65
C ASN A 401 7.10 33.28 15.70
N SER A 402 6.84 32.30 14.83
CA SER A 402 7.80 31.73 13.87
C SER A 402 7.25 31.54 12.44
N PHE A 403 5.95 31.72 12.19
CA PHE A 403 5.35 31.59 10.84
C PHE A 403 3.97 32.26 10.75
N ARG A 404 3.50 32.49 9.52
CA ARG A 404 2.22 33.16 9.21
C ARG A 404 1.35 32.27 8.32
N VAL A 405 0.16 31.91 8.81
CA VAL A 405 -0.86 31.18 8.05
C VAL A 405 -1.81 32.17 7.39
N ILE A 406 -2.18 31.94 6.13
CA ILE A 406 -3.11 32.77 5.37
C ILE A 406 -4.13 31.87 4.66
N LYS A 407 -5.41 32.08 4.95
CA LYS A 407 -6.54 31.48 4.25
C LYS A 407 -7.14 32.47 3.27
N TYR A 408 -7.69 31.98 2.18
CA TYR A 408 -8.23 32.74 1.06
C TYR A 408 -9.67 32.34 0.77
N CYS A 409 -10.45 33.28 0.23
CA CYS A 409 -11.77 33.00 -0.32
C CYS A 409 -11.64 32.12 -1.58
N CYS A 410 -12.20 30.90 -1.51
CA CYS A 410 -12.05 29.91 -2.57
C CYS A 410 -13.30 29.82 -3.44
N GLN A 411 -13.17 30.24 -4.70
CA GLN A 411 -14.24 30.16 -5.68
C GLN A 411 -14.47 28.71 -6.14
N LEU A 412 -15.23 27.97 -5.34
CA LEU A 412 -15.85 26.72 -5.76
C LEU A 412 -16.96 27.03 -6.78
N SER A 413 -16.95 26.35 -7.91
CA SER A 413 -18.10 26.33 -8.82
C SER A 413 -19.22 25.49 -8.20
N GLU A 414 -20.45 26.03 -8.16
CA GLU A 414 -21.63 25.21 -7.87
C GLU A 414 -21.78 24.09 -8.93
N PRO A 415 -22.42 22.96 -8.60
CA PRO A 415 -22.70 21.92 -9.60
C PRO A 415 -23.74 22.43 -10.60
N ASP A 416 -23.42 22.45 -11.89
CA ASP A 416 -24.28 22.96 -12.96
C ASP A 416 -25.67 22.31 -12.96
N ARG A 417 -26.69 23.05 -12.51
CA ARG A 417 -28.10 22.68 -12.65
C ARG A 417 -28.62 23.05 -14.03
N TYR A 418 -28.49 22.16 -15.01
CA TYR A 418 -29.42 21.91 -16.14
C TYR A 418 -28.78 20.82 -17.01
N GLY A 419 -29.46 19.76 -17.45
CA GLY A 419 -30.88 19.47 -17.29
C GLY A 419 -31.41 18.69 -18.49
N GLY A 420 -30.95 17.45 -18.66
CA GLY A 420 -31.50 16.50 -19.63
C GLY A 420 -31.01 16.62 -21.07
N MET A 421 -30.24 15.63 -21.50
CA MET A 421 -30.64 14.88 -22.70
C MET A 421 -30.36 13.40 -22.44
N GLU A 422 -31.43 12.64 -22.22
CA GLU A 422 -31.35 11.19 -22.11
C GLU A 422 -30.83 10.59 -23.42
N SER A 423 -30.04 9.52 -23.32
CA SER A 423 -29.74 8.64 -24.44
C SER A 423 -30.20 7.23 -24.09
N PRO A 424 -30.75 6.46 -25.05
CA PRO A 424 -31.67 5.38 -24.72
C PRO A 424 -31.02 4.23 -23.94
N GLY A 425 -31.79 3.65 -23.01
CA GLY A 425 -31.29 2.75 -21.99
C GLY A 425 -30.47 1.57 -22.51
N ARG A 426 -29.23 1.48 -22.04
CA ARG A 426 -28.72 0.20 -21.52
C ARG A 426 -29.09 0.15 -20.04
N PRO A 427 -29.62 -0.97 -19.52
CA PRO A 427 -29.89 -1.08 -18.09
C PRO A 427 -28.59 -0.98 -17.30
N TYR A 428 -28.56 -0.04 -16.35
CA TYR A 428 -27.54 -0.01 -15.30
C TYR A 428 -27.97 -1.03 -14.25
N ASP A 429 -27.40 -2.23 -14.28
CA ASP A 429 -27.88 -3.34 -13.44
C ASP A 429 -27.57 -3.07 -11.95
N GLN A 430 -28.62 -2.99 -11.14
CA GLN A 430 -28.56 -2.44 -9.79
C GLN A 430 -28.15 -3.48 -8.76
N LYS A 431 -26.84 -3.59 -8.51
CA LYS A 431 -26.33 -4.12 -7.24
C LYS A 431 -25.19 -3.25 -6.69
N THR A 432 -25.51 -2.35 -5.78
CA THR A 432 -24.50 -1.78 -4.87
C THR A 432 -24.02 -2.90 -3.97
N LEU A 433 -22.73 -3.24 -4.01
CA LEU A 433 -22.20 -4.29 -3.15
C LEU A 433 -22.01 -3.77 -1.72
N CYS A 434 -22.32 -4.62 -0.75
CA CYS A 434 -21.94 -4.44 0.64
C CYS A 434 -20.40 -4.36 0.79
N GLY A 435 -19.93 -3.88 1.93
CA GLY A 435 -18.52 -3.95 2.32
C GLY A 435 -17.57 -3.02 1.54
N GLN A 436 -18.07 -2.11 0.71
CA GLN A 436 -17.24 -1.17 -0.04
C GLN A 436 -16.69 -0.04 0.87
N ARG A 437 -15.46 -0.21 1.37
CA ARG A 437 -14.71 0.79 2.15
C ARG A 437 -14.29 1.95 1.24
N GLN A 438 -14.78 3.16 1.49
CA GLN A 438 -14.65 4.29 0.55
C GLN A 438 -13.33 5.08 0.69
N SER A 439 -12.46 4.71 1.62
CA SER A 439 -11.14 5.31 1.79
C SER A 439 -10.10 4.24 2.08
N SER A 440 -8.98 4.27 1.36
CA SER A 440 -7.85 3.35 1.47
C SER A 440 -6.84 3.74 2.57
N SER A 441 -7.29 4.44 3.61
CA SER A 441 -6.43 4.95 4.67
C SER A 441 -5.67 3.81 5.39
N HIS A 442 -4.44 4.11 5.81
CA HIS A 442 -3.53 3.14 6.42
C HIS A 442 -3.93 2.87 7.88
N VAL A 443 -4.68 1.79 8.09
CA VAL A 443 -4.96 1.24 9.42
C VAL A 443 -3.66 0.76 10.05
N THR A 444 -3.28 1.33 11.19
CA THR A 444 -2.09 0.95 11.96
C THR A 444 -2.44 0.05 13.14
N VAL A 445 -1.45 -0.66 13.67
CA VAL A 445 -1.57 -1.36 14.98
C VAL A 445 -1.75 -0.39 16.16
N THR A 446 -1.54 0.92 15.96
CA THR A 446 -1.96 1.97 16.90
C THR A 446 -3.32 2.55 16.46
N PRO A 447 -4.26 2.83 17.39
CA PRO A 447 -5.55 3.43 17.04
C PRO A 447 -5.42 4.80 16.36
N LYS A 448 -6.10 4.98 15.21
CA LYS A 448 -6.13 6.25 14.45
C LYS A 448 -7.57 6.67 14.13
N PRO A 449 -7.85 7.98 13.99
CA PRO A 449 -9.14 8.45 13.46
C PRO A 449 -9.35 8.01 12.00
N ALA A 450 -10.53 7.47 11.70
CA ALA A 450 -10.95 7.11 10.35
C ALA A 450 -11.51 8.32 9.59
N PHE A 451 -11.48 8.28 8.25
CA PHE A 451 -12.11 9.32 7.42
C PHE A 451 -13.66 9.26 7.51
N PRO A 452 -14.39 10.39 7.31
CA PRO A 452 -15.82 10.46 7.63
C PRO A 452 -16.77 9.62 6.76
N ASN A 453 -16.27 9.00 5.70
CA ASN A 453 -16.99 8.07 4.82
C ASN A 453 -16.34 6.67 4.77
N GLU A 454 -15.27 6.42 5.55
CA GLU A 454 -14.39 5.27 5.38
C GLU A 454 -15.07 3.93 5.63
N TYR A 455 -15.83 3.85 6.72
CA TYR A 455 -16.65 2.69 7.11
C TYR A 455 -18.13 3.11 7.09
N PRO A 456 -18.76 3.18 5.90
CA PRO A 456 -20.11 3.76 5.72
C PRO A 456 -21.24 2.92 6.36
N TRP A 457 -20.92 1.76 6.93
CA TRP A 457 -21.81 0.93 7.75
C TRP A 457 -21.77 1.25 9.24
N MET A 458 -20.86 2.11 9.72
CA MET A 458 -20.75 2.39 11.16
C MET A 458 -21.90 3.27 11.65
N VAL A 459 -22.58 2.83 12.72
CA VAL A 459 -23.76 3.50 13.29
C VAL A 459 -23.50 3.89 14.74
N LYS A 460 -23.97 5.07 15.17
CA LYS A 460 -24.11 5.44 16.59
C LYS A 460 -25.59 5.52 16.96
N LEU A 461 -25.97 4.94 18.09
CA LEU A 461 -27.36 4.88 18.53
C LEU A 461 -27.54 5.63 19.87
N LYS A 462 -28.63 6.40 19.98
CA LYS A 462 -28.93 7.26 21.12
C LYS A 462 -29.98 6.66 22.05
N ASN A 463 -29.87 7.03 23.33
CA ASN A 463 -30.95 6.85 24.31
C ASN A 463 -31.97 8.01 24.24
N SER A 464 -33.05 7.92 25.03
CA SER A 464 -34.09 8.97 25.11
C SER A 464 -33.63 10.34 25.65
N GLN A 465 -32.38 10.45 26.12
CA GLN A 465 -31.77 11.69 26.65
C GLN A 465 -30.86 12.36 25.61
N ASP A 466 -30.95 11.97 24.34
CA ASP A 466 -30.12 12.42 23.21
C ASP A 466 -28.63 12.00 23.30
N VAL A 467 -28.29 11.07 24.21
CA VAL A 467 -26.91 10.63 24.46
C VAL A 467 -26.57 9.38 23.66
N PHE A 468 -25.42 9.41 22.97
CA PHE A 468 -24.84 8.23 22.30
C PHE A 468 -24.26 7.24 23.33
N GLU A 469 -25.04 6.23 23.69
CA GLU A 469 -24.59 5.10 24.51
C GLU A 469 -24.12 3.91 23.66
N CYS A 470 -24.66 3.74 22.46
CA CYS A 470 -24.49 2.54 21.64
C CYS A 470 -23.85 2.82 20.26
N GLN A 471 -23.26 1.76 19.68
CA GLN A 471 -22.70 1.74 18.33
C GLN A 471 -22.92 0.35 17.69
N GLY A 472 -22.80 0.25 16.36
CA GLY A 472 -23.00 -1.00 15.62
C GLY A 472 -22.80 -0.90 14.12
N ALA A 473 -23.23 -1.93 13.38
CA ALA A 473 -23.12 -2.05 11.93
C ALA A 473 -24.49 -1.99 11.23
N LEU A 474 -24.63 -1.20 10.17
CA LEU A 474 -25.73 -1.35 9.21
C LEU A 474 -25.53 -2.65 8.43
N VAL A 475 -26.45 -3.61 8.57
CA VAL A 475 -26.36 -4.94 7.95
C VAL A 475 -27.36 -5.14 6.82
N THR A 476 -28.57 -4.57 6.93
CA THR A 476 -29.50 -4.38 5.80
C THR A 476 -30.01 -2.94 5.80
N ARG A 477 -30.70 -2.48 4.76
CA ARG A 477 -31.22 -1.10 4.67
C ARG A 477 -32.10 -0.66 5.86
N SER A 478 -32.64 -1.60 6.64
CA SER A 478 -33.56 -1.33 7.76
C SER A 478 -33.04 -1.83 9.10
N HIS A 479 -31.86 -2.45 9.19
CA HIS A 479 -31.40 -3.14 10.40
C HIS A 479 -29.95 -2.83 10.76
N VAL A 480 -29.74 -2.51 12.03
CA VAL A 480 -28.42 -2.25 12.62
C VAL A 480 -28.08 -3.32 13.65
N LEU A 481 -27.01 -4.06 13.41
CA LEU A 481 -26.47 -5.06 14.34
C LEU A 481 -25.70 -4.36 15.47
N ILE A 482 -26.12 -4.63 16.70
CA ILE A 482 -25.55 -4.11 17.95
C ILE A 482 -25.32 -5.28 18.94
N SER A 483 -24.63 -5.03 20.06
CA SER A 483 -24.62 -5.99 21.17
C SER A 483 -25.98 -6.02 21.88
N ALA A 484 -26.39 -7.20 22.36
CA ALA A 484 -27.63 -7.35 23.13
C ALA A 484 -27.59 -6.67 24.51
N TYR A 485 -26.40 -6.50 25.11
CA TYR A 485 -26.23 -5.64 26.30
C TYR A 485 -26.33 -4.14 26.01
N CYS A 486 -26.40 -3.72 24.74
CA CYS A 486 -26.59 -2.32 24.38
C CYS A 486 -28.06 -1.90 24.54
N ARG A 487 -28.53 -1.94 25.79
CA ARG A 487 -29.89 -1.63 26.23
C ARG A 487 -29.85 -0.52 27.28
N PRO A 488 -29.91 0.75 26.86
CA PRO A 488 -30.07 1.89 27.77
C PRO A 488 -31.25 1.67 28.71
N ARG A 489 -31.19 2.18 29.95
CA ARG A 489 -32.32 2.11 30.91
C ARG A 489 -33.62 2.73 30.36
N ASN A 490 -33.49 3.65 29.41
CA ASN A 490 -34.59 4.35 28.76
C ASN A 490 -34.83 3.90 27.30
N GLY A 491 -34.23 2.77 26.88
CA GLY A 491 -34.28 2.27 25.51
C GLY A 491 -33.40 3.05 24.51
N ILE A 492 -33.23 2.47 23.32
CA ILE A 492 -32.66 3.15 22.14
C ILE A 492 -33.80 3.88 21.41
N THR A 493 -33.58 5.13 21.01
CA THR A 493 -34.61 5.97 20.34
C THR A 493 -34.25 6.38 18.92
N SER A 494 -32.97 6.58 18.60
CA SER A 494 -32.53 6.89 17.24
C SER A 494 -31.18 6.25 16.90
N ALA A 495 -30.95 6.04 15.61
CA ALA A 495 -29.69 5.61 15.02
C ALA A 495 -29.21 6.69 14.04
N ARG A 496 -27.95 7.11 14.17
CA ARG A 496 -27.27 8.02 13.24
C ARG A 496 -26.33 7.24 12.34
N LEU A 497 -26.42 7.53 11.05
CA LEU A 497 -25.59 6.98 9.98
C LEU A 497 -25.04 8.12 9.11
N GLY A 498 -24.03 7.82 8.31
CA GLY A 498 -23.43 8.80 7.39
C GLY A 498 -22.27 9.57 8.00
N ARG A 499 -22.16 10.85 7.63
CA ARG A 499 -21.02 11.70 7.98
C ARG A 499 -21.01 12.12 9.45
N PHE A 500 -20.05 11.61 10.21
CA PHE A 500 -19.80 12.03 11.59
C PHE A 500 -18.75 13.13 11.66
N LEU A 501 -19.13 14.34 12.11
CA LEU A 501 -18.20 15.42 12.42
C LEU A 501 -17.92 15.50 13.93
N ARG A 502 -16.73 15.98 14.29
CA ARG A 502 -16.27 16.13 15.69
C ARG A 502 -17.05 17.27 16.38
N GLY A 503 -17.42 17.10 17.65
CA GLY A 503 -18.19 18.07 18.43
C GLY A 503 -19.66 18.27 18.03
N THR A 504 -20.21 17.55 17.04
CA THR A 504 -21.59 17.79 16.55
C THR A 504 -22.60 16.72 16.99
N ASN A 505 -23.38 17.03 18.04
CA ASN A 505 -24.49 16.16 18.51
C ASN A 505 -25.73 16.15 17.58
N ARG A 506 -25.69 16.80 16.42
CA ARG A 506 -26.73 16.78 15.37
C ARG A 506 -26.12 16.42 14.01
N CYS A 507 -26.90 15.89 13.08
CA CYS A 507 -26.49 15.82 11.68
C CYS A 507 -26.32 17.25 11.14
N PRO A 508 -25.12 17.65 10.66
CA PRO A 508 -24.84 19.03 10.28
C PRO A 508 -25.12 19.32 8.80
N ASP A 509 -25.32 18.29 7.99
CA ASP A 509 -25.48 18.37 6.53
C ASP A 509 -26.13 17.09 5.96
N ASN A 510 -26.46 17.12 4.67
CA ASN A 510 -27.22 16.08 3.96
C ASN A 510 -26.52 14.71 3.85
N HIS A 511 -25.24 14.58 4.19
CA HIS A 511 -24.53 13.30 4.16
C HIS A 511 -24.69 12.51 5.48
N CYS A 512 -25.48 13.03 6.43
CA CYS A 512 -25.78 12.40 7.72
C CYS A 512 -27.29 12.25 7.86
N VAL A 513 -27.75 11.07 8.30
CA VAL A 513 -29.16 10.80 8.61
C VAL A 513 -29.31 10.33 10.05
N GLU A 514 -30.38 10.72 10.71
CA GLU A 514 -30.76 10.21 12.02
C GLU A 514 -32.20 9.71 11.96
N ILE A 515 -32.38 8.40 12.15
CA ILE A 515 -33.64 7.68 11.97
C ILE A 515 -34.09 7.12 13.32
N ALA A 516 -35.39 7.17 13.61
CA ALA A 516 -35.94 6.59 14.83
C ALA A 516 -35.77 5.06 14.83
N VAL A 517 -35.43 4.49 15.98
CA VAL A 517 -35.41 3.03 16.17
C VAL A 517 -36.81 2.58 16.59
N LYS A 518 -37.40 1.67 15.82
CA LYS A 518 -38.76 1.14 16.01
C LYS A 518 -38.79 0.00 17.02
N SER A 519 -37.81 -0.91 16.97
CA SER A 519 -37.69 -2.04 17.87
C SER A 519 -36.23 -2.48 18.04
N VAL A 520 -35.94 -3.26 19.08
CA VAL A 520 -34.62 -3.88 19.31
C VAL A 520 -34.81 -5.35 19.64
N ILE A 521 -34.50 -6.21 18.67
CA ILE A 521 -34.74 -7.66 18.72
C ILE A 521 -33.41 -8.34 19.07
N ALA A 522 -33.29 -8.89 20.28
CA ALA A 522 -32.13 -9.70 20.65
C ALA A 522 -32.24 -11.14 20.11
N HIS A 523 -31.10 -11.80 19.94
CA HIS A 523 -31.06 -13.20 19.54
C HIS A 523 -31.81 -14.10 20.55
N PRO A 524 -32.65 -15.07 20.16
CA PRO A 524 -33.46 -15.87 21.09
C PRO A 524 -32.68 -16.72 22.11
N ARG A 525 -31.39 -16.96 21.86
CA ARG A 525 -30.44 -17.63 22.78
C ARG A 525 -29.63 -16.66 23.65
N PHE A 526 -29.92 -15.35 23.60
CA PHE A 526 -29.38 -14.38 24.54
C PHE A 526 -30.20 -14.37 25.83
N ASP A 527 -29.56 -14.73 26.93
CA ASP A 527 -30.06 -14.48 28.28
C ASP A 527 -29.20 -13.38 28.92
N ALA A 528 -29.84 -12.42 29.57
CA ALA A 528 -29.17 -11.30 30.23
C ALA A 528 -28.84 -11.59 31.70
N ASP A 529 -29.50 -12.57 32.30
CA ASP A 529 -29.33 -12.96 33.72
C ASP A 529 -28.29 -14.10 33.90
N VAL A 530 -27.70 -14.60 32.81
CA VAL A 530 -26.73 -15.69 32.77
C VAL A 530 -25.35 -15.19 32.31
N ASP A 531 -24.49 -14.77 33.25
CA ASP A 531 -23.08 -14.38 32.98
C ASP A 531 -22.18 -15.62 32.79
N SER A 532 -22.53 -16.50 31.84
CA SER A 532 -21.73 -17.68 31.48
C SER A 532 -20.76 -17.38 30.34
N SER A 533 -19.63 -18.12 30.31
CA SER A 533 -18.67 -18.09 29.20
C SER A 533 -19.25 -18.58 27.88
N ASP A 534 -20.25 -19.46 27.94
CA ASP A 534 -20.59 -20.38 26.85
C ASP A 534 -21.62 -19.80 25.87
N HIS A 535 -22.08 -18.57 26.09
CA HIS A 535 -23.14 -17.91 25.32
C HIS A 535 -22.73 -16.52 24.77
N SER A 536 -21.41 -16.22 24.74
CA SER A 536 -20.86 -14.96 24.19
C SER A 536 -21.34 -14.62 22.78
N ASP A 537 -21.49 -15.66 21.96
CA ASP A 537 -21.74 -15.54 20.52
C ASP A 537 -23.15 -15.00 20.24
N PHE A 538 -24.12 -15.34 21.08
CA PHE A 538 -25.51 -14.90 20.93
C PHE A 538 -25.79 -13.52 21.50
N ASN A 539 -24.77 -12.80 21.99
CA ASN A 539 -24.88 -11.51 22.66
C ASN A 539 -25.07 -10.32 21.68
N ILE A 540 -26.03 -10.48 20.77
CA ILE A 540 -26.32 -9.59 19.65
C ILE A 540 -27.81 -9.24 19.57
N ALA A 541 -28.09 -8.06 19.05
CA ALA A 541 -29.43 -7.61 18.75
C ALA A 541 -29.46 -6.83 17.43
N LEU A 542 -30.61 -6.84 16.76
CA LEU A 542 -30.91 -6.00 15.61
C LEU A 542 -31.80 -4.85 16.08
N ALA A 543 -31.34 -3.61 15.88
CA ALA A 543 -32.16 -2.42 15.98
C ALA A 543 -32.85 -2.17 14.64
N GLU A 544 -34.17 -2.24 14.63
CA GLU A 544 -35.02 -1.98 13.47
C GLU A 544 -35.19 -0.47 13.27
N LEU A 545 -34.85 0.03 12.09
CA LEU A 545 -35.04 1.43 11.71
C LEU A 545 -36.49 1.68 11.28
N ALA A 546 -37.10 2.77 11.75
CA ALA A 546 -38.48 3.13 11.43
C ALA A 546 -38.71 3.45 9.93
N THR A 547 -37.64 3.77 9.21
CA THR A 547 -37.61 3.93 7.74
C THR A 547 -36.29 3.35 7.20
N PRO A 548 -36.28 2.66 6.06
CA PRO A 548 -35.04 2.21 5.42
C PRO A 548 -34.12 3.40 5.08
N VAL A 549 -32.80 3.23 5.20
CA VAL A 549 -31.84 4.23 4.70
C VAL A 549 -31.71 4.16 3.19
N GLU A 550 -31.41 5.30 2.55
CA GLU A 550 -30.89 5.31 1.18
C GLU A 550 -29.37 5.08 1.19
N ILE A 551 -28.89 4.28 0.23
CA ILE A 551 -27.47 3.89 0.12
C ILE A 551 -26.70 4.98 -0.64
N SER A 552 -25.51 5.33 -0.16
CA SER A 552 -24.66 6.41 -0.66
C SER A 552 -23.20 6.23 -0.25
N ASP A 553 -22.30 7.07 -0.75
CA ASP A 553 -20.88 7.11 -0.41
C ASP A 553 -20.60 7.23 1.11
N TYR A 554 -21.58 7.63 1.91
CA TYR A 554 -21.47 7.74 3.37
C TYR A 554 -22.30 6.69 4.12
N ILE A 555 -23.23 5.98 3.46
CA ILE A 555 -24.17 5.02 4.07
C ILE A 555 -24.23 3.77 3.19
N ASN A 556 -23.64 2.66 3.61
CA ASN A 556 -23.69 1.37 2.91
C ASN A 556 -23.68 0.22 3.92
N THR A 557 -24.10 -0.99 3.54
CA THR A 557 -24.11 -2.17 4.41
C THR A 557 -22.72 -2.82 4.50
N ILE A 558 -22.41 -3.50 5.62
CA ILE A 558 -21.27 -4.42 5.70
C ILE A 558 -21.67 -5.81 5.17
N CYS A 559 -20.75 -6.56 4.55
CA CYS A 559 -21.03 -7.94 4.17
C CYS A 559 -20.91 -8.90 5.36
N PHE A 560 -21.60 -10.03 5.28
CA PHE A 560 -21.25 -11.23 6.06
C PHE A 560 -20.24 -12.08 5.28
N LEU A 561 -19.43 -12.85 6.02
CA LEU A 561 -18.50 -13.82 5.42
C LEU A 561 -19.26 -15.10 5.07
N ASN A 562 -18.78 -15.82 4.05
CA ASN A 562 -19.32 -17.14 3.73
C ASN A 562 -19.00 -18.11 4.89
N PRO A 563 -20.01 -18.68 5.58
CA PRO A 563 -19.79 -19.55 6.73
C PRO A 563 -19.03 -20.85 6.42
N ASP A 564 -19.09 -21.32 5.16
CA ASP A 564 -18.39 -22.55 4.73
C ASP A 564 -16.88 -22.33 4.45
N SER A 565 -16.37 -21.10 4.63
CA SER A 565 -14.97 -20.79 4.33
C SER A 565 -14.06 -20.94 5.56
N GLU A 566 -13.25 -22.01 5.58
CA GLU A 566 -12.15 -22.23 6.53
C GLU A 566 -11.01 -21.20 6.31
N LYS A 567 -11.28 -19.93 6.64
CA LYS A 567 -10.35 -18.81 6.50
C LYS A 567 -9.60 -18.54 7.80
N GLU A 568 -8.29 -18.73 7.78
CA GLU A 568 -7.39 -18.29 8.84
C GLU A 568 -7.17 -16.76 8.73
N PHE A 569 -7.78 -15.99 9.63
CA PHE A 569 -7.75 -14.53 9.58
C PHE A 569 -6.43 -13.95 10.13
N LYS A 570 -5.40 -13.90 9.27
CA LYS A 570 -4.07 -13.36 9.60
C LYS A 570 -4.09 -11.90 10.09
N TYR A 571 -5.03 -11.09 9.57
CA TYR A 571 -5.26 -9.69 9.95
C TYR A 571 -6.74 -9.37 10.07
N LEU A 572 -7.06 -8.48 11.01
CA LEU A 572 -8.41 -7.98 11.28
C LEU A 572 -8.36 -6.47 11.57
N ILE A 573 -9.44 -5.75 11.26
CA ILE A 573 -9.60 -4.33 11.56
C ILE A 573 -10.69 -4.18 12.61
N ALA A 574 -10.34 -3.66 13.79
CA ALA A 574 -11.34 -3.19 14.75
C ALA A 574 -11.69 -1.72 14.48
N ALA A 575 -12.99 -1.39 14.44
CA ALA A 575 -13.46 -0.01 14.27
C ALA A 575 -14.59 0.36 15.23
N GLY A 576 -14.51 1.56 15.82
CA GLY A 576 -15.44 2.03 16.86
C GLY A 576 -15.12 3.44 17.36
N TRP A 577 -15.96 3.98 18.24
CA TRP A 577 -15.87 5.36 18.75
C TRP A 577 -15.25 5.50 20.15
N LYS A 578 -14.84 4.40 20.79
CA LYS A 578 -14.03 4.42 22.01
C LYS A 578 -13.09 3.20 22.00
N ILE A 579 -11.86 3.42 21.54
CA ILE A 579 -10.77 2.44 21.64
C ILE A 579 -9.74 3.01 22.61
N THR A 580 -9.73 2.52 23.85
CA THR A 580 -8.88 3.04 24.94
C THR A 580 -7.76 2.07 25.30
N ASN A 581 -6.71 2.58 25.93
CA ASN A 581 -5.55 1.81 26.38
C ASN A 581 -5.35 2.04 27.87
N PHE A 582 -5.73 1.03 28.65
CA PHE A 582 -5.35 0.77 30.03
C PHE A 582 -5.16 -0.76 30.15
N ARG A 583 -4.81 -1.27 31.34
CA ARG A 583 -4.32 -2.64 31.49
C ARG A 583 -5.43 -3.69 31.68
N LYS A 584 -5.61 -4.60 30.72
CA LYS A 584 -5.82 -6.06 30.92
C LYS A 584 -5.91 -6.88 29.63
N ASP A 585 -5.50 -8.15 29.72
CA ASP A 585 -5.42 -9.11 28.62
C ASP A 585 -6.72 -9.26 27.79
N ILE A 586 -6.57 -9.64 26.51
CA ILE A 586 -7.67 -10.02 25.62
C ILE A 586 -7.59 -11.52 25.33
N SER A 587 -8.69 -12.24 25.57
CA SER A 587 -8.88 -13.65 25.23
C SER A 587 -10.04 -13.82 24.24
N ILE A 588 -9.78 -14.33 23.04
CA ILE A 588 -10.82 -14.76 22.09
C ILE A 588 -11.06 -16.25 22.32
N THR A 589 -12.26 -16.63 22.81
CA THR A 589 -12.58 -18.04 23.08
C THR A 589 -12.65 -18.88 21.81
N GLN A 590 -12.32 -20.18 21.92
CA GLN A 590 -11.94 -21.03 20.80
C GLN A 590 -13.01 -21.21 19.71
N ARG A 591 -12.73 -20.66 18.53
CA ARG A 591 -12.97 -21.32 17.22
C ARG A 591 -12.09 -20.80 16.06
N ALA A 592 -11.49 -19.62 16.21
CA ALA A 592 -10.69 -18.95 15.16
C ALA A 592 -9.16 -18.92 15.39
N GLY A 593 -8.60 -19.76 16.29
CA GLY A 593 -7.15 -20.00 16.38
C GLY A 593 -6.28 -18.89 16.98
N PHE A 594 -6.83 -18.03 17.85
CA PHE A 594 -6.09 -16.89 18.43
C PHE A 594 -5.60 -17.13 19.87
N ASP A 595 -4.30 -17.41 20.05
CA ASP A 595 -3.65 -17.49 21.35
C ASP A 595 -2.91 -16.17 21.70
N THR A 596 -3.56 -15.31 22.49
CA THR A 596 -3.12 -13.98 23.00
C THR A 596 -2.83 -12.87 21.97
N ILE A 597 -3.14 -11.63 22.37
CA ILE A 597 -3.06 -10.41 21.53
C ILE A 597 -2.43 -9.27 22.37
N SER A 598 -1.52 -8.49 21.78
CA SER A 598 -0.92 -7.31 22.42
C SER A 598 -0.87 -6.11 21.45
N VAL A 599 -1.23 -4.92 21.93
CA VAL A 599 -1.36 -3.68 21.13
C VAL A 599 -1.04 -2.46 21.99
N THR A 600 -0.59 -1.36 21.38
CA THR A 600 -0.19 -0.12 22.07
C THR A 600 -0.96 1.09 21.55
N GLY A 601 -1.31 2.05 22.43
CA GLY A 601 -1.75 3.40 22.04
C GLY A 601 -3.08 3.88 22.65
N ILE A 602 -3.06 5.01 23.35
CA ILE A 602 -4.26 5.66 23.93
C ILE A 602 -4.89 6.58 22.89
N ALA A 603 -6.22 6.52 22.71
CA ALA A 603 -6.97 7.60 22.07
C ALA A 603 -8.45 7.64 22.52
N ASP A 604 -8.77 8.37 23.60
CA ASP A 604 -10.14 8.86 23.80
C ASP A 604 -10.45 9.91 22.73
N SER A 605 -11.40 9.61 21.83
CA SER A 605 -11.75 10.46 20.69
C SER A 605 -13.25 10.43 20.41
N GLU A 606 -13.83 11.59 20.06
CA GLU A 606 -15.23 11.65 19.57
C GLU A 606 -15.38 11.12 18.13
N ALA A 607 -14.28 11.10 17.37
CA ALA A 607 -14.24 10.65 15.99
C ALA A 607 -14.28 9.11 15.92
N LEU A 608 -14.72 8.58 14.78
CA LEU A 608 -14.59 7.13 14.51
C LEU A 608 -13.11 6.77 14.46
N GLN A 609 -12.75 5.61 15.00
CA GLN A 609 -11.38 5.10 15.05
C GLN A 609 -11.28 3.74 14.36
N HIS A 610 -10.10 3.44 13.84
CA HIS A 610 -9.70 2.10 13.42
C HIS A 610 -8.42 1.65 14.13
N VAL A 611 -8.18 0.35 14.19
CA VAL A 611 -6.90 -0.27 14.59
C VAL A 611 -6.73 -1.63 13.93
N LEU A 612 -5.49 -1.98 13.57
CA LEU A 612 -5.12 -3.25 12.95
C LEU A 612 -4.77 -4.27 14.05
N ILE A 613 -5.32 -5.48 13.93
CA ILE A 613 -5.06 -6.64 14.77
C ILE A 613 -4.40 -7.70 13.89
N SER A 614 -3.30 -8.29 14.36
CA SER A 614 -2.50 -9.25 13.59
C SER A 614 -2.06 -10.42 14.47
N ASN A 615 -2.09 -11.64 13.95
CA ASN A 615 -1.52 -12.79 14.66
C ASN A 615 0.02 -12.71 14.66
N GLY A 616 0.67 -12.96 15.80
CA GLY A 616 2.13 -12.92 15.94
C GLY A 616 2.59 -13.36 17.33
N PRO A 617 3.82 -13.89 17.46
CA PRO A 617 4.34 -14.38 18.73
C PRO A 617 4.47 -13.24 19.75
N ALA A 618 3.99 -13.47 20.98
CA ALA A 618 4.12 -12.52 22.08
C ALA A 618 5.60 -12.24 22.40
N TYR A 619 6.12 -11.11 21.92
CA TYR A 619 7.46 -10.63 22.25
C TYR A 619 7.53 -10.30 23.74
N SER A 620 8.24 -11.13 24.49
CA SER A 620 8.13 -11.32 25.94
C SER A 620 8.69 -10.19 26.84
N ASN A 621 8.60 -8.93 26.39
CA ASN A 621 9.08 -7.75 27.13
C ASN A 621 8.20 -6.49 27.02
N TRP A 622 7.00 -6.55 26.43
CA TRP A 622 6.09 -5.39 26.32
C TRP A 622 4.64 -5.72 26.74
N PRO A 623 4.23 -5.40 27.98
CA PRO A 623 2.85 -5.57 28.44
C PRO A 623 2.00 -4.34 28.07
N GLN A 624 1.22 -4.43 26.99
CA GLN A 624 0.21 -3.44 26.61
C GLN A 624 -1.02 -4.08 25.97
N GLU A 625 -2.17 -3.47 26.23
CA GLU A 625 -3.49 -4.09 26.28
C GLU A 625 -4.55 -3.15 25.66
N MET A 626 -5.69 -3.68 25.19
CA MET A 626 -6.68 -2.89 24.42
C MET A 626 -8.10 -3.01 24.98
N PHE A 627 -8.80 -1.87 25.05
CA PHE A 627 -10.19 -1.79 25.49
C PHE A 627 -11.09 -1.33 24.34
N PHE A 628 -12.10 -2.13 24.02
CA PHE A 628 -13.10 -1.83 22.99
C PHE A 628 -14.45 -1.50 23.62
N SER A 629 -15.12 -0.42 23.21
CA SER A 629 -16.53 -0.25 23.59
C SER A 629 -17.42 -1.33 22.95
N GLN A 630 -18.52 -1.68 23.62
CA GLN A 630 -19.56 -2.54 23.06
C GLN A 630 -19.99 -2.03 21.68
N GLY A 631 -20.27 -2.94 20.74
CA GLY A 631 -20.59 -2.60 19.36
C GLY A 631 -19.39 -2.21 18.48
N THR A 632 -18.15 -2.35 18.95
CA THR A 632 -16.95 -2.20 18.09
C THR A 632 -16.92 -3.36 17.11
N LEU A 633 -16.77 -3.07 15.82
CA LEU A 633 -16.80 -4.10 14.77
C LEU A 633 -15.41 -4.68 14.54
N LEU A 634 -15.32 -6.00 14.50
CA LEU A 634 -14.16 -6.76 14.06
C LEU A 634 -14.40 -7.18 12.61
N GLN A 635 -13.51 -6.78 11.71
CA GLN A 635 -13.73 -6.82 10.26
C GLN A 635 -12.55 -7.47 9.53
N TRP A 636 -12.81 -8.21 8.47
CA TRP A 636 -11.80 -8.72 7.53
C TRP A 636 -11.95 -8.03 6.17
N VAL A 637 -10.84 -7.81 5.47
CA VAL A 637 -10.83 -7.25 4.10
C VAL A 637 -10.45 -8.36 3.14
N ASP A 638 -11.25 -8.55 2.10
CA ASP A 638 -10.94 -9.49 1.03
C ASP A 638 -9.79 -8.97 0.15
N ASP A 639 -8.63 -9.61 0.23
CA ASP A 639 -7.43 -9.28 -0.56
C ASP A 639 -7.64 -9.41 -2.08
N VAL A 640 -8.72 -10.08 -2.53
CA VAL A 640 -9.07 -10.24 -3.95
C VAL A 640 -9.88 -9.05 -4.48
N ASN A 641 -10.91 -8.60 -3.75
CA ASN A 641 -11.88 -7.60 -4.24
C ASN A 641 -11.92 -6.29 -3.41
N GLY A 642 -11.15 -6.18 -2.32
CA GLY A 642 -11.20 -5.06 -1.37
C GLY A 642 -12.48 -5.00 -0.51
N GLN A 643 -13.32 -6.03 -0.57
CA GLN A 643 -14.62 -6.07 0.09
C GLN A 643 -14.48 -6.39 1.58
N VAL A 644 -15.09 -5.57 2.44
CA VAL A 644 -15.04 -5.74 3.90
C VAL A 644 -16.20 -6.61 4.40
N GLY A 645 -15.86 -7.71 5.06
CA GLY A 645 -16.80 -8.59 5.75
C GLY A 645 -16.72 -8.47 7.27
N LEU A 646 -17.86 -8.60 7.93
CA LEU A 646 -17.97 -8.67 9.38
C LEU A 646 -17.45 -10.02 9.89
N VAL A 647 -16.47 -9.99 10.80
CA VAL A 647 -15.96 -11.16 11.53
C VAL A 647 -16.61 -11.27 12.90
N GLY A 648 -16.96 -10.14 13.53
CA GLY A 648 -17.69 -10.13 14.79
C GLY A 648 -17.92 -8.73 15.36
N ILE A 649 -18.53 -8.67 16.53
CA ILE A 649 -18.88 -7.44 17.24
C ILE A 649 -18.52 -7.58 18.73
N ALA A 650 -17.94 -6.56 19.36
CA ALA A 650 -17.62 -6.58 20.79
C ALA A 650 -18.90 -6.49 21.63
N THR A 651 -19.10 -7.38 22.61
CA THR A 651 -20.41 -7.52 23.30
C THR A 651 -20.38 -7.28 24.80
N HIS A 652 -19.47 -7.88 25.55
CA HIS A 652 -19.41 -7.72 27.01
C HIS A 652 -17.98 -7.65 27.54
N LYS A 653 -17.85 -7.04 28.73
CA LYS A 653 -16.62 -7.02 29.52
C LYS A 653 -16.80 -8.00 30.68
N ASP A 654 -15.99 -9.05 30.74
CA ASP A 654 -16.11 -10.07 31.77
C ASP A 654 -15.86 -9.48 33.17
N THR A 655 -16.80 -9.70 34.10
CA THR A 655 -16.75 -9.13 35.45
C THR A 655 -16.04 -10.04 36.46
N SER A 656 -15.71 -11.28 36.11
CA SER A 656 -15.12 -12.31 36.99
C SER A 656 -13.65 -12.08 37.40
N GLY A 657 -13.10 -10.89 37.10
CA GLY A 657 -11.82 -10.42 37.63
C GLY A 657 -10.76 -10.09 36.57
N ASN A 658 -10.87 -10.64 35.36
CA ASN A 658 -9.88 -10.46 34.28
C ASN A 658 -10.24 -9.41 33.21
N GLU A 659 -11.42 -8.78 33.30
CA GLU A 659 -11.80 -7.62 32.45
C GLU A 659 -11.78 -7.86 30.93
N THR A 660 -11.78 -9.12 30.48
CA THR A 660 -11.65 -9.51 29.07
C THR A 660 -12.88 -9.10 28.26
N TYR A 661 -12.65 -8.62 27.04
CA TYR A 661 -13.73 -8.30 26.10
C TYR A 661 -14.12 -9.52 25.26
N LYS A 662 -15.39 -9.95 25.38
CA LYS A 662 -15.97 -11.02 24.57
C LYS A 662 -16.50 -10.44 23.26
N PHE A 663 -16.23 -11.13 22.16
CA PHE A 663 -16.77 -10.84 20.83
C PHE A 663 -17.83 -11.89 20.48
N ALA A 664 -18.93 -11.46 19.88
CA ALA A 664 -19.81 -12.34 19.13
C ALA A 664 -19.27 -12.47 17.71
N LEU A 665 -18.83 -13.67 17.32
CA LEU A 665 -18.33 -13.96 15.98
C LEU A 665 -19.49 -14.17 14.98
N ALA A 666 -19.30 -13.77 13.73
CA ALA A 666 -20.29 -13.93 12.66
C ALA A 666 -20.35 -15.38 12.14
N VAL A 667 -20.84 -16.30 12.97
CA VAL A 667 -21.03 -17.73 12.65
C VAL A 667 -22.33 -17.98 11.85
N PRO A 668 -22.45 -19.09 11.10
CA PRO A 668 -23.66 -19.41 10.33
C PRO A 668 -24.97 -19.33 11.11
N GLU A 669 -25.01 -19.82 12.36
CA GLU A 669 -26.21 -19.75 13.22
C GLU A 669 -26.73 -18.32 13.42
N ILE A 670 -25.82 -17.34 13.43
CA ILE A 670 -26.14 -15.91 13.58
C ILE A 670 -26.57 -15.30 12.25
N PHE A 671 -25.93 -15.69 11.14
CA PHE A 671 -26.33 -15.24 9.81
C PHE A 671 -27.76 -15.69 9.47
N GLU A 672 -28.09 -16.96 9.71
CA GLU A 672 -29.45 -17.50 9.54
C GLU A 672 -30.47 -16.76 10.43
N TRP A 673 -30.12 -16.44 11.68
CA TRP A 673 -30.99 -15.61 12.53
C TRP A 673 -31.19 -14.21 11.97
N ILE A 674 -30.13 -13.56 11.48
CA ILE A 674 -30.23 -12.21 10.89
C ILE A 674 -31.11 -12.24 9.64
N LEU A 675 -30.97 -13.22 8.75
CA LEU A 675 -31.88 -13.40 7.60
C LEU A 675 -33.34 -13.62 8.05
N SER A 676 -33.56 -14.40 9.12
CA SER A 676 -34.91 -14.69 9.65
C SER A 676 -35.65 -13.45 10.20
N VAL A 677 -34.91 -12.39 10.57
CA VAL A 677 -35.45 -11.14 11.12
C VAL A 677 -35.43 -10.01 10.08
N ALA A 678 -34.34 -9.88 9.33
CA ALA A 678 -34.06 -8.73 8.47
C ALA A 678 -34.39 -8.95 6.98
N GLY A 679 -34.62 -10.19 6.55
CA GLY A 679 -34.80 -10.56 5.14
C GLY A 679 -33.48 -10.76 4.38
N ASN A 680 -33.59 -10.88 3.05
CA ASN A 680 -32.47 -11.17 2.13
C ASN A 680 -31.93 -9.92 1.40
N ASP A 681 -32.25 -8.70 1.88
CA ASP A 681 -32.02 -7.40 1.22
C ASP A 681 -30.70 -6.70 1.62
#